data_AF-A0A9Q0MNM3-F1
#
_entry.id   AF-A0A9Q0MNM3-F1
#
_cell.length_a   1.000
_cell.length_b   1.000
_cell.length_c   1.000
_cell.angle_alpha   90.00
_cell.angle_beta   90.00
_cell.angle_gamma   90.00
#
_symmetry.space_group_name_H-M   'P 1'
#
loop_
_entity.id
_entity.type
_entity.pdbx_description
1 polymer ?
#
loop_
_entity_poly.entity_id
_entity_poly.type
_entity_poly.pdbx_seq_one_letter_code
_entity_poly.pdbx_strand_id
1 'polypeptide(L)'
;MSEKNLKVGQKVEIVGKNVTGEIAFIGMTTFASGKWVGVILNEPVGKNNGSLKGTVYFTCAENCGMFVRPTQLVVLDDAGNPLEMSTSGEKPATRSRLSTSRLSLAGSRQSLLGSRSQLVSPATERPVATSAAMASSSTERTDKKSSISPPEYTAASKRESFVETGFLENLRPQFTAGQSLTSPAISAEDKLNALQQQQHIEELKSQIVDLNEKLETIKQRRSEDKERLKEFDKMKTQFEQLQEFKSKIMDVQSQLQRELQRSRQETKDAIDARNQYVEEMSELAENMELITLDKEMAEEKADTLQLELEATKERCEELQLDLDILKAEMQNKTGEAVAGGIAGNEGITSYEYKQLEQQNTRLRDTVVRLRDLLAHEKHEIQKITKEVETKKSEVNELQRTKKKLSEKIDELEAQVVDLKEQVDAALGAEEMVEQLGEKKMELEDKVKLLEEEVAELEALEEVHEQLVESNHELELDLREELDMALAAKREVIREMDAAMETILDRDQTIVKFRELVQKLNEQNAELREKATTNEPIKTSSIAESIDFKQVFAESKAHTRAIDLQLRQIELKQSNEHVRLLTAFMPETFIARGGDNDAVLVILLVSRVVFKAGIIVSQAKDRFQTVDIIDRNAVIQGHAVQQFSFKSRLLYHVHNLQAVMHQFFYGLNVATPETLLKAGASIPEMISQEKVIDGIVELLKANQLDENSSTDNLEKCVTFFNAMYSVLLANENLTNEVQLIRDFTASITSACDAISTDSASMQALLKTGDEASESGQLMQYVIDSSSTMKQHLKLIKRRLPQDENIIKSGLSDKTLTNLKQANEQLGKAMTSLFISAKLALQTVTLNGETETSVTNTKLLELLSASFEKVYEQDDRGPNQNLRSCLSSTNTEMSQLAQYLLDNEYEIMSLQSAITKPIAPIVLRAQFIKKQLEETKTLTANLENREAEIKQLKLAAKMKQSELSEMQIRKDLAEKKLSVLQNDHEINTDKLQRKYDETLQLLKKKEKEFEETMDHLQCDIDSLENERGQLREKLKSYGTKKGDLKASTAFDITAGSPYIAQELTLLKKAFNDERSERLKLQASEMKSILNNLTPIYVPQPKDNRIIELEKDLAKVKYDYIMSLAKGAEFPHAQTKSSNISKLLSDHQNKQKVLRQEIKNRVENLASNVLNEYFQRKPYRASKGDFSQFATPELTRALRIN
;
A
#
# COMPACT_ATOMS: atom_id res chain seq x y z
N MET A 1 11.36 3.90 2.16
CA MET A 1 12.53 3.85 3.07
C MET A 1 12.59 2.52 3.81
N SER A 2 13.37 1.56 3.32
CA SER A 2 13.60 0.27 4.00
C SER A 2 14.84 0.33 4.89
N GLU A 3 14.78 -0.18 6.12
CA GLU A 3 15.99 -0.23 6.99
C GLU A 3 17.03 -1.21 6.44
N LYS A 4 18.27 -0.75 6.23
CA LYS A 4 19.44 -1.63 6.01
C LYS A 4 19.64 -2.52 7.25
N ASN A 5 19.53 -3.84 7.08
CA ASN A 5 19.72 -4.84 8.14
C ASN A 5 21.21 -5.03 8.50
N LEU A 6 21.81 -4.01 9.13
CA LEU A 6 23.18 -4.04 9.64
C LEU A 6 23.31 -4.90 10.90
N LYS A 7 24.42 -5.62 11.05
CA LYS A 7 24.77 -6.42 12.24
C LYS A 7 26.13 -6.01 12.82
N VAL A 8 26.31 -6.23 14.12
CA VAL A 8 27.63 -6.14 14.78
C VAL A 8 28.51 -7.31 14.32
N GLY A 9 29.80 -7.07 14.11
CA GLY A 9 30.75 -8.02 13.51
C GLY A 9 30.82 -7.98 11.98
N GLN A 10 30.17 -7.00 11.34
CA GLN A 10 30.03 -6.92 9.88
C GLN A 10 31.04 -5.93 9.29
N LYS A 11 31.78 -6.37 8.25
CA LYS A 11 32.68 -5.50 7.46
C LYS A 11 31.87 -4.47 6.67
N VAL A 12 32.30 -3.22 6.72
CA VAL A 12 31.66 -2.08 6.07
C VAL A 12 32.66 -1.04 5.58
N GLU A 13 32.24 -0.27 4.58
CA GLU A 13 32.93 0.94 4.12
C GLU A 13 32.10 2.19 4.46
N ILE A 14 32.79 3.27 4.87
CA ILE A 14 32.17 4.57 5.12
C ILE A 14 32.15 5.39 3.84
N VAL A 15 30.93 5.62 3.32
CA VAL A 15 30.67 6.34 2.07
C VAL A 15 31.24 7.76 2.14
N GLY A 16 31.91 8.20 1.06
CA GLY A 16 32.53 9.53 0.96
C GLY A 16 33.86 9.68 1.72
N LYS A 17 34.44 8.59 2.23
CA LYS A 17 35.79 8.57 2.82
C LYS A 17 36.68 7.41 2.38
N ASN A 18 36.08 6.35 1.82
CA ASN A 18 36.76 5.14 1.38
C ASN A 18 37.62 4.48 2.48
N VAL A 19 37.11 4.50 3.71
CA VAL A 19 37.73 3.83 4.87
C VAL A 19 36.89 2.63 5.25
N THR A 20 37.54 1.48 5.39
CA THR A 20 36.93 0.21 5.76
C THR A 20 37.08 -0.10 7.25
N GLY A 21 36.14 -0.86 7.80
CA GLY A 21 36.13 -1.26 9.19
C GLY A 21 35.05 -2.30 9.51
N GLU A 22 34.91 -2.61 10.80
CA GLU A 22 33.95 -3.58 11.34
C GLU A 22 32.96 -2.87 12.28
N ILE A 23 31.65 -3.16 12.14
CA ILE A 23 30.64 -2.61 13.05
C ILE A 23 30.81 -3.23 14.45
N ALA A 24 31.11 -2.40 15.45
CA ALA A 24 31.23 -2.81 16.85
C ALA A 24 30.04 -2.39 17.73
N PHE A 25 29.23 -1.42 17.30
CA PHE A 25 28.06 -0.94 18.04
C PHE A 25 26.92 -0.54 17.09
N ILE A 26 25.68 -0.88 17.44
CA ILE A 26 24.46 -0.35 16.80
C ILE A 26 23.46 -0.01 17.90
N GLY A 27 23.03 1.24 17.99
CA GLY A 27 22.10 1.65 19.05
C GLY A 27 21.81 3.15 19.12
N MET A 28 21.15 3.56 20.19
CA MET A 28 20.97 4.97 20.57
C MET A 28 22.17 5.46 21.37
N THR A 29 22.48 6.76 21.30
CA THR A 29 23.67 7.34 21.95
C THR A 29 23.33 8.56 22.79
N THR A 30 24.03 8.77 23.90
CA THR A 30 23.84 9.92 24.81
C THR A 30 24.28 11.25 24.23
N PHE A 31 25.12 11.25 23.17
CA PHE A 31 25.66 12.48 22.58
C PHE A 31 24.81 13.06 21.43
N ALA A 32 23.93 12.26 20.81
CA ALA A 32 23.06 12.67 19.71
C ALA A 32 21.88 11.70 19.52
N SER A 33 20.72 12.22 19.11
CA SER A 33 19.48 11.45 18.94
C SER A 33 19.50 10.52 17.70
N GLY A 34 18.56 9.56 17.68
CA GLY A 34 18.41 8.57 16.62
C GLY A 34 19.39 7.39 16.71
N LYS A 35 19.29 6.48 15.75
CA LYS A 35 20.12 5.28 15.61
C LYS A 35 21.51 5.66 15.06
N TRP A 36 22.56 5.15 15.69
CA TRP A 36 23.96 5.34 15.31
C TRP A 36 24.67 3.99 15.20
N VAL A 37 25.70 3.95 14.35
CA VAL A 37 26.57 2.79 14.16
C VAL A 37 27.99 3.20 14.56
N GLY A 38 28.58 2.47 15.50
CA GLY A 38 29.99 2.57 15.87
C GLY A 38 30.82 1.56 15.08
N VAL A 39 31.84 2.03 14.39
CA VAL A 39 32.73 1.24 13.52
C VAL A 39 34.15 1.32 14.06
N ILE A 40 34.82 0.16 14.13
CA ILE A 40 36.27 0.03 14.35
C ILE A 40 36.92 -0.01 12.97
N LEU A 41 37.78 0.96 12.68
CA LEU A 41 38.44 1.12 11.39
C LEU A 41 39.74 0.33 11.35
N ASN A 42 40.07 -0.18 10.17
CA ASN A 42 41.34 -0.90 9.93
C ASN A 42 42.57 0.03 10.01
N GLU A 43 42.37 1.34 9.89
CA GLU A 43 43.41 2.37 9.91
C GLU A 43 43.11 3.43 10.99
N PRO A 44 44.14 4.11 11.56
CA PRO A 44 43.99 5.09 12.65
C PRO A 44 43.50 6.47 12.15
N VAL A 45 42.44 6.49 11.35
CA VAL A 45 41.81 7.69 10.72
C VAL A 45 40.41 8.01 11.31
N GLY A 46 40.08 7.38 12.43
CA GLY A 46 38.90 7.61 13.25
C GLY A 46 38.97 8.90 14.08
N LYS A 47 37.93 9.13 14.89
CA LYS A 47 37.77 10.33 15.72
C LYS A 47 37.71 10.06 17.22
N ASN A 48 37.82 8.80 17.64
CA ASN A 48 37.77 8.36 19.03
C ASN A 48 38.36 6.94 19.17
N ASN A 49 38.26 6.36 20.37
CA ASN A 49 38.66 4.99 20.71
C ASN A 49 37.46 4.07 21.03
N GLY A 50 36.26 4.43 20.57
CA GLY A 50 34.98 3.80 20.93
C GLY A 50 34.28 4.40 22.17
N SER A 51 34.92 5.38 22.83
CA SER A 51 34.31 6.22 23.87
C SER A 51 34.06 7.66 23.42
N LEU A 52 33.00 8.28 23.93
CA LEU A 52 32.66 9.69 23.71
C LEU A 52 32.07 10.31 24.98
N LYS A 53 32.54 11.51 25.36
CA LYS A 53 32.12 12.24 26.57
C LYS A 53 32.09 11.38 27.84
N GLY A 54 33.11 10.53 28.03
CA GLY A 54 33.23 9.62 29.19
C GLY A 54 32.32 8.38 29.15
N THR A 55 31.46 8.22 28.14
CA THR A 55 30.67 7.00 27.92
C THR A 55 31.39 6.09 26.94
N VAL A 56 31.64 4.83 27.30
CA VAL A 56 32.24 3.81 26.43
C VAL A 56 31.11 3.02 25.75
N TYR A 57 31.15 2.89 24.43
CA TYR A 57 30.16 2.15 23.64
C TYR A 57 30.74 0.87 23.03
N PHE A 58 32.00 0.95 22.62
CA PHE A 58 32.86 -0.15 22.20
C PHE A 58 34.31 0.20 22.55
N THR A 59 35.24 -0.73 22.36
CA THR A 59 36.66 -0.51 22.69
C THR A 59 37.52 -0.78 21.46
N CYS A 60 38.37 0.17 21.09
CA CYS A 60 39.37 0.00 20.04
C CYS A 60 40.61 0.86 20.33
N ALA A 61 41.63 0.79 19.45
CA ALA A 61 42.82 1.61 19.56
C ALA A 61 42.48 3.12 19.40
N GLU A 62 43.40 3.97 19.87
CA GLU A 62 43.23 5.42 19.74
C GLU A 62 43.21 5.84 18.26
N ASN A 63 42.25 6.69 17.91
CA ASN A 63 41.91 7.05 16.54
C ASN A 63 41.45 5.90 15.62
N CYS A 64 41.02 4.74 16.13
CA CYS A 64 40.39 3.69 15.30
C CYS A 64 38.85 3.67 15.37
N GLY A 65 38.21 4.46 16.22
CA GLY A 65 36.75 4.51 16.36
C GLY A 65 36.08 5.64 15.57
N MET A 66 34.97 5.36 14.88
CA MET A 66 34.09 6.38 14.29
C MET A 66 32.62 6.03 14.50
N PHE A 67 31.78 7.05 14.70
CA PHE A 67 30.31 6.91 14.73
C PHE A 67 29.71 7.53 13.47
N VAL A 68 28.81 6.80 12.81
CA VAL A 68 28.14 7.19 11.56
C VAL A 68 26.65 6.81 11.58
N ARG A 69 25.87 7.36 10.64
CA ARG A 69 24.47 6.94 10.44
C ARG A 69 24.39 5.64 9.61
N PRO A 70 23.36 4.78 9.82
CA PRO A 70 23.18 3.55 9.03
C PRO A 70 23.13 3.75 7.51
N THR A 71 22.73 4.93 7.03
CA THR A 71 22.71 5.28 5.60
C THR A 71 24.12 5.41 5.00
N GLN A 72 25.08 5.91 5.78
CA GLN A 72 26.47 6.21 5.39
C GLN A 72 27.38 4.98 5.29
N LEU A 73 26.81 3.78 5.37
CA LEU A 73 27.54 2.50 5.32
C LEU A 73 27.14 1.68 4.09
N VAL A 74 28.15 1.16 3.42
CA VAL A 74 28.07 0.07 2.44
C VAL A 74 28.62 -1.20 3.10
N VAL A 75 27.98 -2.34 2.86
CA VAL A 75 28.43 -3.63 3.39
C VAL A 75 29.48 -4.20 2.45
N LEU A 76 30.56 -4.77 2.99
CA LEU A 76 31.59 -5.45 2.22
C LEU A 76 31.47 -6.97 2.35
N ASP A 77 31.83 -7.69 1.30
CA ASP A 77 32.03 -9.15 1.36
C ASP A 77 33.37 -9.52 2.03
N ASP A 78 33.64 -10.83 2.15
CA ASP A 78 34.90 -11.30 2.75
C ASP A 78 36.16 -11.03 1.90
N ALA A 79 36.00 -10.70 0.61
CA ALA A 79 37.06 -10.33 -0.30
C ALA A 79 37.28 -8.80 -0.38
N GLY A 80 36.42 -8.00 0.26
CA GLY A 80 36.51 -6.53 0.32
C GLY A 80 35.69 -5.79 -0.74
N ASN A 81 34.79 -6.47 -1.48
CA ASN A 81 33.96 -5.84 -2.50
C ASN A 81 32.68 -5.25 -1.89
N PRO A 82 32.18 -4.10 -2.39
CA PRO A 82 30.82 -3.62 -2.12
C PRO A 82 29.75 -4.66 -2.46
N LEU A 83 28.91 -4.99 -1.48
CA LEU A 83 27.72 -5.83 -1.69
C LEU A 83 26.56 -4.99 -2.24
N GLU A 84 26.51 -4.86 -3.56
CA GLU A 84 25.31 -4.41 -4.25
C GLU A 84 24.17 -5.42 -4.02
N MET A 85 23.09 -4.96 -3.38
CA MET A 85 21.89 -5.77 -3.19
C MET A 85 20.96 -5.63 -4.40
N SER A 86 21.28 -6.34 -5.47
CA SER A 86 20.33 -6.62 -6.55
C SER A 86 19.09 -7.31 -5.95
N THR A 87 17.93 -6.66 -5.99
CA THR A 87 16.66 -7.22 -5.49
C THR A 87 16.05 -8.20 -6.47
N SER A 88 16.67 -9.37 -6.60
CA SER A 88 16.06 -10.54 -7.22
C SER A 88 16.40 -11.79 -6.40
N GLY A 89 15.39 -12.60 -6.12
CA GLY A 89 15.63 -13.95 -5.61
C GLY A 89 15.76 -14.90 -6.80
N GLU A 90 16.85 -15.66 -6.88
CA GLU A 90 16.89 -17.02 -7.45
C GLU A 90 18.29 -17.63 -7.37
N LYS A 91 18.39 -18.95 -7.10
CA LYS A 91 19.62 -19.75 -7.04
C LYS A 91 19.31 -21.24 -7.20
N PRO A 92 20.22 -22.11 -7.72
CA PRO A 92 21.47 -21.80 -8.45
C PRO A 92 21.87 -22.73 -9.63
N ALA A 93 22.87 -22.28 -10.43
CA ALA A 93 23.99 -23.08 -11.01
C ALA A 93 23.72 -24.05 -12.20
N THR A 94 24.64 -24.33 -13.17
CA THR A 94 26.03 -23.83 -13.46
C THR A 94 26.57 -24.25 -14.86
N ARG A 95 27.49 -23.43 -15.44
CA ARG A 95 28.63 -23.80 -16.37
C ARG A 95 28.31 -24.33 -17.79
N SER A 96 29.18 -24.29 -18.83
CA SER A 96 30.38 -23.49 -19.27
C SER A 96 30.89 -24.09 -20.62
N ARG A 97 31.73 -23.52 -21.51
CA ARG A 97 32.68 -22.37 -21.50
C ARG A 97 32.36 -21.39 -22.68
N LEU A 98 33.18 -20.93 -23.65
CA LEU A 98 34.59 -21.09 -24.13
C LEU A 98 35.25 -19.69 -24.35
N SER A 99 36.52 -19.59 -24.80
CA SER A 99 37.28 -18.31 -24.78
C SER A 99 38.28 -18.08 -25.91
N THR A 100 38.49 -16.82 -26.31
CA THR A 100 39.70 -16.20 -26.92
C THR A 100 39.47 -14.68 -27.03
N SER A 101 40.45 -13.76 -27.12
CA SER A 101 41.79 -13.64 -26.52
C SER A 101 42.43 -12.31 -26.97
N ARG A 102 42.92 -11.46 -26.05
CA ARG A 102 43.83 -10.30 -26.30
C ARG A 102 43.18 -9.17 -27.15
N LEU A 103 43.35 -7.87 -26.88
CA LEU A 103 44.55 -7.11 -26.49
C LEU A 103 44.16 -5.84 -25.68
N SER A 104 45.12 -5.00 -25.32
CA SER A 104 44.98 -3.79 -24.49
C SER A 104 45.36 -2.51 -25.23
N LEU A 105 44.68 -1.38 -24.95
CA LEU A 105 45.36 -0.12 -24.59
C LEU A 105 44.44 0.87 -23.83
N ALA A 106 45.02 1.95 -23.30
CA ALA A 106 44.34 3.05 -22.58
C ALA A 106 43.67 4.06 -23.56
N GLY A 107 42.74 4.93 -23.13
CA GLY A 107 42.13 5.13 -21.80
C GLY A 107 42.01 6.62 -21.41
N SER A 108 41.71 6.88 -20.13
CA SER A 108 41.70 8.20 -19.45
C SER A 108 40.42 9.07 -19.58
N ARG A 109 40.18 9.87 -18.52
CA ARG A 109 39.21 10.98 -18.36
C ARG A 109 37.72 10.57 -18.22
N GLN A 110 37.07 10.85 -17.07
CA GLN A 110 36.49 12.13 -16.59
C GLN A 110 35.19 12.52 -17.34
N SER A 111 34.11 13.01 -16.71
CA SER A 111 33.71 13.15 -15.28
C SER A 111 32.34 13.85 -15.21
N LEU A 112 31.65 13.83 -14.05
CA LEU A 112 30.42 14.59 -13.73
C LEU A 112 29.15 13.96 -14.39
N LEU A 113 28.13 13.53 -13.64
CA LEU A 113 27.10 14.30 -12.88
C LEU A 113 26.15 15.11 -13.78
N GLY A 114 24.83 14.94 -13.60
CA GLY A 114 23.84 15.98 -13.90
C GLY A 114 22.59 15.58 -14.69
N SER A 115 21.62 14.97 -13.99
CA SER A 115 20.19 15.31 -14.06
C SER A 115 19.42 15.38 -15.40
N ARG A 116 18.45 14.46 -15.55
CA ARG A 116 17.03 14.74 -15.23
C ARG A 116 16.45 16.13 -15.61
N SER A 117 15.73 16.28 -16.75
CA SER A 117 14.45 17.06 -16.91
C SER A 117 13.92 17.27 -18.36
N GLN A 118 12.95 16.44 -18.78
CA GLN A 118 11.96 16.79 -19.82
C GLN A 118 10.64 17.26 -19.18
N LEU A 119 9.67 17.72 -19.99
CA LEU A 119 8.27 17.23 -19.97
C LEU A 119 7.42 17.85 -21.11
N VAL A 120 7.14 17.03 -22.13
CA VAL A 120 5.83 16.81 -22.82
C VAL A 120 4.92 18.02 -23.18
N SER A 121 4.79 18.27 -24.50
CA SER A 121 3.59 18.77 -25.25
C SER A 121 3.07 20.21 -25.04
N PRO A 122 2.53 20.87 -26.11
CA PRO A 122 1.10 20.73 -26.44
C PRO A 122 0.74 20.77 -27.97
N ALA A 123 -0.57 20.72 -28.28
CA ALA A 123 -1.19 20.72 -29.63
C ALA A 123 -1.24 22.13 -30.29
N THR A 124 -1.79 22.41 -31.50
CA THR A 124 -2.98 21.87 -32.24
C THR A 124 -3.03 22.44 -33.67
N GLU A 125 -3.71 21.81 -34.66
CA GLU A 125 -4.58 22.52 -35.64
C GLU A 125 -5.56 21.62 -36.45
N ARG A 126 -6.23 22.16 -37.50
CA ARG A 126 -7.47 21.65 -38.16
C ARG A 126 -7.36 21.61 -39.74
N PRO A 127 -8.44 21.41 -40.55
CA PRO A 127 -9.12 20.13 -40.85
C PRO A 127 -9.41 19.92 -42.38
N VAL A 128 -10.42 19.07 -42.70
CA VAL A 128 -11.22 18.91 -43.96
C VAL A 128 -10.91 17.70 -44.86
N ALA A 129 -11.83 16.72 -44.90
CA ALA A 129 -12.44 16.15 -46.13
C ALA A 129 -13.60 15.14 -45.85
N THR A 130 -14.77 15.39 -46.44
CA THR A 130 -15.80 14.46 -47.00
C THR A 130 -15.82 12.97 -46.56
N SER A 131 -16.88 12.44 -45.91
CA SER A 131 -18.15 11.90 -46.49
C SER A 131 -18.21 10.34 -46.47
N ALA A 132 -19.33 9.62 -46.38
CA ALA A 132 -20.73 9.90 -45.98
C ALA A 132 -21.54 8.57 -45.83
N ALA A 133 -22.74 8.61 -45.22
CA ALA A 133 -23.79 7.55 -45.21
C ALA A 133 -23.42 6.22 -44.49
N MET A 134 -24.31 5.33 -44.00
CA MET A 134 -25.78 5.24 -43.76
C MET A 134 -25.98 4.02 -42.79
N ALA A 135 -27.07 3.75 -42.06
CA ALA A 135 -28.36 4.40 -41.78
C ALA A 135 -28.98 3.79 -40.48
N SER A 136 -30.21 4.20 -40.12
CA SER A 136 -31.33 3.44 -39.47
C SER A 136 -31.08 2.13 -38.69
N SER A 137 -31.79 1.79 -37.59
CA SER A 137 -32.83 2.41 -36.75
C SER A 137 -33.13 1.41 -35.57
N SER A 138 -34.13 1.47 -34.69
CA SER A 138 -35.36 2.27 -34.48
C SER A 138 -35.97 1.91 -33.09
N THR A 139 -36.78 2.81 -32.51
CA THR A 139 -37.94 2.54 -31.58
C THR A 139 -37.70 1.77 -30.27
N GLU A 140 -38.33 2.06 -29.12
CA GLU A 140 -39.19 3.13 -28.55
C GLU A 140 -39.27 2.84 -27.01
N ARG A 141 -39.88 3.56 -26.06
CA ARG A 141 -40.87 4.67 -25.93
C ARG A 141 -40.58 5.34 -24.54
N THR A 142 -41.24 6.36 -23.97
CA THR A 142 -42.52 7.08 -24.21
C THR A 142 -42.44 8.47 -23.52
N ASP A 143 -43.02 9.52 -24.14
CA ASP A 143 -44.08 10.42 -23.60
C ASP A 143 -44.03 10.96 -22.12
N LYS A 144 -44.27 12.26 -21.81
CA LYS A 144 -44.83 13.41 -22.58
C LYS A 144 -44.33 14.80 -22.07
N LYS A 145 -44.21 15.77 -23.00
CA LYS A 145 -44.61 17.21 -22.92
C LYS A 145 -43.99 18.13 -21.81
N SER A 146 -43.76 19.44 -22.02
CA SER A 146 -43.91 20.29 -23.22
C SER A 146 -43.25 21.69 -23.10
N SER A 147 -42.67 22.16 -24.23
CA SER A 147 -42.81 23.50 -24.84
C SER A 147 -42.31 24.82 -24.19
N ILE A 148 -41.71 25.64 -25.08
CA ILE A 148 -41.63 27.12 -25.09
C ILE A 148 -40.49 27.78 -24.26
N SER A 149 -40.05 28.95 -24.76
CA SER A 149 -38.85 29.72 -24.40
C SER A 149 -39.22 30.98 -23.55
N PRO A 150 -38.29 31.91 -23.19
CA PRO A 150 -38.46 32.83 -22.05
C PRO A 150 -39.36 34.05 -22.34
N PRO A 151 -39.74 34.84 -21.30
CA PRO A 151 -39.11 36.16 -21.15
C PRO A 151 -38.89 36.69 -19.71
N GLU A 152 -37.87 37.58 -19.60
CA GLU A 152 -37.71 38.85 -18.85
C GLU A 152 -38.33 39.19 -17.45
N TYR A 153 -37.75 40.28 -16.88
CA TYR A 153 -38.21 41.22 -15.83
C TYR A 153 -38.01 40.94 -14.32
N THR A 154 -36.87 41.44 -13.83
CA THR A 154 -36.70 42.35 -12.66
C THR A 154 -37.46 42.08 -11.34
N ALA A 155 -36.71 41.90 -10.23
CA ALA A 155 -36.45 42.97 -9.25
C ALA A 155 -35.79 42.46 -7.95
N ALA A 156 -35.11 43.37 -7.26
CA ALA A 156 -34.40 43.29 -5.97
C ALA A 156 -34.83 42.24 -4.91
N SER A 157 -33.84 41.68 -4.19
CA SER A 157 -33.71 41.90 -2.74
C SER A 157 -32.36 41.41 -2.16
N LYS A 158 -31.73 42.27 -1.35
CA LYS A 158 -30.79 42.03 -0.23
C LYS A 158 -29.76 40.88 -0.29
N ARG A 159 -28.48 41.25 -0.11
CA ARG A 159 -27.41 40.38 0.40
C ARG A 159 -26.90 40.90 1.74
N GLU A 160 -27.26 40.21 2.81
CA GLU A 160 -26.67 40.30 4.16
C GLU A 160 -26.52 38.86 4.68
N SER A 161 -25.51 38.46 5.45
CA SER A 161 -24.35 39.22 5.98
C SER A 161 -23.10 38.33 6.02
N PHE A 162 -21.93 38.91 5.78
CA PHE A 162 -20.66 38.42 6.33
C PHE A 162 -20.23 39.38 7.43
N VAL A 163 -19.59 38.88 8.48
CA VAL A 163 -19.42 39.61 9.75
C VAL A 163 -17.95 39.69 10.13
N GLU A 164 -17.42 40.92 10.18
CA GLU A 164 -16.20 41.28 10.88
C GLU A 164 -16.36 42.75 11.35
N THR A 165 -17.14 42.97 12.41
CA THR A 165 -16.62 43.29 13.77
C THR A 165 -15.61 44.45 13.79
N GLY A 166 -16.12 45.67 13.95
CA GLY A 166 -15.31 46.81 14.42
C GLY A 166 -15.07 46.75 15.94
N PHE A 167 -14.12 47.56 16.41
CA PHE A 167 -13.77 47.72 17.83
C PHE A 167 -13.75 49.21 18.19
N LEU A 168 -14.32 49.58 19.34
CA LEU A 168 -14.72 50.93 19.75
C LEU A 168 -15.78 51.57 18.79
N GLU A 169 -16.61 52.53 19.22
CA GLU A 169 -16.48 53.46 20.35
C GLU A 169 -17.74 53.51 21.24
N ASN A 170 -17.67 54.18 22.39
CA ASN A 170 -18.65 54.08 23.48
C ASN A 170 -19.12 55.47 23.98
N LEU A 171 -20.25 55.51 24.70
CA LEU A 171 -20.79 56.66 25.45
C LEU A 171 -21.35 57.89 24.69
N ARG A 172 -22.69 57.94 24.55
CA ARG A 172 -23.49 59.10 25.02
C ARG A 172 -24.79 58.59 25.67
N PRO A 173 -25.30 59.22 26.76
CA PRO A 173 -26.45 58.73 27.50
C PRO A 173 -27.78 59.10 26.82
N GLN A 174 -28.80 58.25 26.97
CA GLN A 174 -30.17 58.51 26.55
C GLN A 174 -31.04 58.79 27.78
N PHE A 175 -31.60 60.00 27.87
CA PHE A 175 -32.45 60.43 28.99
C PHE A 175 -33.90 60.55 28.52
N THR A 176 -34.81 59.82 29.16
CA THR A 176 -36.24 59.78 28.76
C THR A 176 -36.99 60.95 29.39
N ALA A 177 -37.67 61.77 28.56
CA ALA A 177 -38.38 62.96 29.04
C ALA A 177 -39.72 62.63 29.69
N GLY A 178 -39.87 63.01 30.97
CA GLY A 178 -41.16 63.15 31.66
C GLY A 178 -41.69 64.58 31.56
N GLN A 179 -43.01 64.75 31.64
CA GLN A 179 -43.69 66.04 31.42
C GLN A 179 -43.46 67.06 32.55
N SER A 180 -43.39 68.35 32.18
CA SER A 180 -43.94 69.45 32.98
C SER A 180 -44.42 70.59 32.07
N LEU A 181 -45.14 71.55 32.65
CA LEU A 181 -46.01 72.51 31.95
C LEU A 181 -45.44 73.94 31.88
N THR A 182 -46.18 74.77 31.12
CA THR A 182 -46.14 76.25 31.05
C THR A 182 -45.06 76.91 30.19
N SER A 183 -45.51 77.81 29.31
CA SER A 183 -44.71 78.77 28.55
C SER A 183 -44.62 80.10 29.28
N PRO A 184 -43.61 80.92 28.97
CA PRO A 184 -43.90 82.31 28.59
C PRO A 184 -43.21 82.73 27.27
N ALA A 185 -43.46 83.99 26.87
CA ALA A 185 -43.15 84.54 25.55
C ALA A 185 -41.63 84.62 25.20
N ILE A 186 -41.33 84.50 23.91
CA ILE A 186 -40.00 84.62 23.30
C ILE A 186 -39.84 86.03 22.67
N SER A 187 -38.67 86.66 22.81
CA SER A 187 -38.39 87.97 22.20
C SER A 187 -38.24 87.88 20.67
N ALA A 188 -38.45 88.98 19.96
CA ALA A 188 -38.25 89.05 18.51
C ALA A 188 -36.77 88.84 18.11
N GLU A 189 -35.84 89.23 18.98
CA GLU A 189 -34.40 89.11 18.76
C GLU A 189 -33.92 87.65 18.90
N ASP A 190 -34.49 86.89 19.85
CA ASP A 190 -34.24 85.45 19.97
C ASP A 190 -34.68 84.70 18.72
N LYS A 191 -35.78 85.13 18.08
CA LYS A 191 -36.21 84.57 16.78
C LYS A 191 -35.22 84.84 15.65
N LEU A 192 -34.58 86.01 15.64
CA LEU A 192 -33.57 86.32 14.62
C LEU A 192 -32.27 85.54 14.86
N ASN A 193 -31.81 85.48 16.11
CA ASN A 193 -30.64 84.69 16.50
C ASN A 193 -30.87 83.19 16.28
N ALA A 194 -32.04 82.67 16.62
CA ALA A 194 -32.41 81.27 16.35
C ALA A 194 -32.49 80.99 14.84
N LEU A 195 -32.99 81.92 14.03
CA LEU A 195 -33.02 81.75 12.57
C LEU A 195 -31.60 81.75 11.98
N GLN A 196 -30.71 82.64 12.44
CA GLN A 196 -29.30 82.67 12.01
C GLN A 196 -28.53 81.43 12.49
N GLN A 197 -28.75 80.97 13.72
CA GLN A 197 -28.19 79.70 14.20
C GLN A 197 -28.74 78.52 13.42
N GLN A 198 -30.03 78.51 13.08
CA GLN A 198 -30.65 77.46 12.27
C GLN A 198 -30.05 77.44 10.85
N GLN A 199 -29.86 78.60 10.21
CA GLN A 199 -29.15 78.74 8.94
C GLN A 199 -27.70 78.25 9.03
N HIS A 200 -26.94 78.64 10.06
CA HIS A 200 -25.56 78.18 10.27
C HIS A 200 -25.48 76.67 10.57
N ILE A 201 -26.49 76.10 11.24
CA ILE A 201 -26.64 74.64 11.44
C ILE A 201 -26.98 73.95 10.11
N GLU A 202 -27.73 74.60 9.22
CA GLU A 202 -28.10 74.09 7.90
C GLU A 202 -26.90 74.13 6.93
N GLU A 203 -26.10 75.20 6.96
CA GLU A 203 -24.80 75.28 6.29
C GLU A 203 -23.81 74.24 6.82
N LEU A 204 -23.68 74.07 8.15
CA LEU A 204 -22.83 73.03 8.73
C LEU A 204 -23.32 71.62 8.37
N LYS A 205 -24.63 71.37 8.29
CA LYS A 205 -25.18 70.11 7.77
C LYS A 205 -24.83 69.92 6.30
N SER A 206 -24.94 70.95 5.47
CA SER A 206 -24.51 70.89 4.06
C SER A 206 -23.03 70.57 3.97
N GLN A 207 -22.17 71.23 4.75
CA GLN A 207 -20.73 70.95 4.81
C GLN A 207 -20.43 69.52 5.30
N ILE A 208 -21.20 68.98 6.25
CA ILE A 208 -21.08 67.58 6.70
C ILE A 208 -21.53 66.60 5.61
N VAL A 209 -22.56 66.91 4.82
CA VAL A 209 -22.97 66.11 3.65
C VAL A 209 -21.88 66.15 2.58
N ASP A 210 -21.42 67.35 2.20
CA ASP A 210 -20.29 67.59 1.29
C ASP A 210 -19.02 66.82 1.70
N LEU A 211 -18.69 66.84 3.00
CA LEU A 211 -17.51 66.17 3.54
C LEU A 211 -17.70 64.65 3.58
N ASN A 212 -18.90 64.15 3.88
CA ASN A 212 -19.21 62.72 3.80
C ASN A 212 -19.18 62.23 2.34
N GLU A 213 -19.69 63.00 1.37
CA GLU A 213 -19.60 62.65 -0.05
C GLU A 213 -18.14 62.68 -0.56
N LYS A 214 -17.33 63.64 -0.10
CA LYS A 214 -15.88 63.65 -0.32
C LYS A 214 -15.18 62.45 0.35
N LEU A 215 -15.64 62.01 1.52
CA LEU A 215 -15.09 60.86 2.25
C LEU A 215 -15.48 59.53 1.58
N GLU A 216 -16.73 59.37 1.14
CA GLU A 216 -17.18 58.20 0.37
C GLU A 216 -16.54 58.14 -1.02
N THR A 217 -16.37 59.26 -1.73
CA THR A 217 -15.62 59.26 -3.01
C THR A 217 -14.13 58.96 -2.82
N ILE A 218 -13.52 59.35 -1.69
CA ILE A 218 -12.15 58.94 -1.32
C ILE A 218 -12.08 57.45 -0.92
N LYS A 219 -13.08 56.91 -0.19
CA LYS A 219 -13.20 55.48 0.10
C LYS A 219 -13.37 54.67 -1.18
N GLN A 220 -14.25 55.08 -2.08
CA GLN A 220 -14.48 54.42 -3.36
C GLN A 220 -13.21 54.44 -4.20
N ARG A 221 -12.53 55.59 -4.35
CA ARG A 221 -11.21 55.63 -5.00
C ARG A 221 -10.19 54.70 -4.35
N ARG A 222 -10.10 54.65 -3.02
CA ARG A 222 -9.24 53.67 -2.33
C ARG A 222 -9.65 52.22 -2.57
N SER A 223 -10.92 51.93 -2.80
CA SER A 223 -11.40 50.59 -3.17
C SER A 223 -11.01 50.26 -4.61
N GLU A 224 -11.30 51.15 -5.55
CA GLU A 224 -10.92 51.01 -6.97
C GLU A 224 -9.39 50.90 -7.13
N ASP A 225 -8.60 51.71 -6.44
CA ASP A 225 -7.14 51.65 -6.50
C ASP A 225 -6.59 50.37 -5.85
N LYS A 226 -7.27 49.83 -4.82
CA LYS A 226 -6.96 48.52 -4.23
C LYS A 226 -7.34 47.35 -5.15
N GLU A 227 -8.33 47.53 -6.02
CA GLU A 227 -8.68 46.55 -7.07
C GLU A 227 -7.73 46.66 -8.26
N ARG A 228 -7.43 47.87 -8.75
CA ARG A 228 -6.39 48.14 -9.76
C ARG A 228 -5.03 47.59 -9.33
N LEU A 229 -4.65 47.71 -8.05
CA LEU A 229 -3.40 47.14 -7.55
C LEU A 229 -3.40 45.61 -7.61
N LYS A 230 -4.50 44.95 -7.23
CA LYS A 230 -4.66 43.49 -7.38
C LYS A 230 -4.67 43.04 -8.85
N GLU A 231 -5.22 43.85 -9.75
CA GLU A 231 -5.18 43.60 -11.19
C GLU A 231 -3.77 43.79 -11.75
N PHE A 232 -3.05 44.82 -11.30
CA PHE A 232 -1.65 45.05 -11.63
C PHE A 232 -0.74 43.92 -11.13
N ASP A 233 -0.92 43.46 -9.88
CA ASP A 233 -0.16 42.33 -9.33
C ASP A 233 -0.43 41.04 -10.11
N LYS A 234 -1.70 40.75 -10.48
CA LYS A 234 -2.04 39.62 -11.37
C LYS A 234 -1.40 39.75 -12.75
N MET A 235 -1.49 40.92 -13.37
CA MET A 235 -0.87 41.20 -14.68
C MET A 235 0.66 41.10 -14.61
N LYS A 236 1.26 41.49 -13.49
CA LYS A 236 2.69 41.36 -13.22
C LYS A 236 3.08 39.88 -13.10
N THR A 237 2.39 39.07 -12.29
CA THR A 237 2.66 37.63 -12.19
C THR A 237 2.45 36.92 -13.54
N GLN A 238 1.42 37.30 -14.31
CA GLN A 238 1.23 36.79 -15.68
C GLN A 238 2.35 37.22 -16.63
N PHE A 239 2.85 38.45 -16.51
CA PHE A 239 3.99 38.93 -17.31
C PHE A 239 5.30 38.22 -16.93
N GLU A 240 5.55 38.00 -15.65
CA GLU A 240 6.72 37.24 -15.15
C GLU A 240 6.67 35.78 -15.63
N GLN A 241 5.51 35.12 -15.53
CA GLN A 241 5.28 33.77 -16.10
C GLN A 241 5.48 33.74 -17.62
N LEU A 242 4.99 34.74 -18.37
CA LEU A 242 5.19 34.83 -19.82
C LEU A 242 6.65 35.14 -20.19
N GLN A 243 7.37 35.90 -19.36
CA GLN A 243 8.79 36.18 -19.56
C GLN A 243 9.66 34.96 -19.29
N GLU A 244 9.34 34.17 -18.27
CA GLU A 244 9.98 32.89 -17.95
C GLU A 244 9.69 31.85 -19.05
N PHE A 245 8.43 31.73 -19.50
CA PHE A 245 8.02 30.88 -20.62
C PHE A 245 8.73 31.28 -21.93
N LYS A 246 8.90 32.59 -22.17
CA LYS A 246 9.70 33.09 -23.30
C LYS A 246 11.18 32.71 -23.18
N SER A 247 11.79 32.76 -21.99
CA SER A 247 13.17 32.29 -21.81
C SER A 247 13.26 30.81 -22.17
N LYS A 248 12.41 29.97 -21.56
CA LYS A 248 12.36 28.52 -21.80
C LYS A 248 12.17 28.19 -23.29
N ILE A 249 11.32 28.92 -24.02
CA ILE A 249 11.20 28.79 -25.48
C ILE A 249 12.47 29.20 -26.24
N MET A 250 13.13 30.29 -25.85
CA MET A 250 14.40 30.71 -26.49
C MET A 250 15.54 29.72 -26.22
N ASP A 251 15.61 29.18 -25.01
CA ASP A 251 16.60 28.17 -24.61
C ASP A 251 16.38 26.86 -25.39
N VAL A 252 15.14 26.35 -25.44
CA VAL A 252 14.74 25.18 -26.25
C VAL A 252 14.97 25.41 -27.75
N GLN A 253 14.65 26.59 -28.27
CA GLN A 253 14.95 26.94 -29.67
C GLN A 253 16.46 26.88 -29.95
N SER A 254 17.30 27.34 -29.01
CA SER A 254 18.76 27.27 -29.13
C SER A 254 19.31 25.83 -29.00
N GLN A 255 18.60 24.94 -28.30
CA GLN A 255 18.94 23.52 -28.18
C GLN A 255 18.58 22.78 -29.47
N LEU A 256 17.32 22.87 -29.94
CA LEU A 256 16.91 22.30 -31.23
C LEU A 256 17.77 22.81 -32.39
N GLN A 257 18.18 24.08 -32.39
CA GLN A 257 19.06 24.60 -33.45
C GLN A 257 20.46 23.98 -33.41
N ARG A 258 20.98 23.64 -32.22
CA ARG A 258 22.25 22.93 -32.05
C ARG A 258 22.13 21.44 -32.40
N GLU A 259 21.04 20.79 -32.03
CA GLU A 259 20.76 19.38 -32.34
C GLU A 259 20.50 19.18 -33.84
N LEU A 260 19.73 20.06 -34.48
CA LEU A 260 19.55 20.09 -35.93
C LEU A 260 20.90 20.27 -36.66
N GLN A 261 21.78 21.13 -36.13
CA GLN A 261 23.11 21.32 -36.71
C GLN A 261 24.02 20.11 -36.47
N ARG A 262 23.92 19.45 -35.31
CA ARG A 262 24.64 18.23 -34.97
C ARG A 262 24.22 17.05 -35.84
N SER A 263 22.92 16.77 -35.93
CA SER A 263 22.35 15.74 -36.80
C SER A 263 22.68 15.99 -38.28
N ARG A 264 22.71 17.25 -38.73
CA ARG A 264 23.20 17.62 -40.07
C ARG A 264 24.70 17.41 -40.28
N GLN A 265 25.51 17.50 -39.22
CA GLN A 265 26.93 17.16 -39.29
C GLN A 265 27.11 15.64 -39.31
N GLU A 266 26.46 14.91 -38.42
CA GLU A 266 26.53 13.43 -38.32
C GLU A 266 26.00 12.74 -39.60
N THR A 267 24.91 13.25 -40.20
CA THR A 267 24.45 12.78 -41.51
C THR A 267 25.38 13.15 -42.66
N LYS A 268 26.06 14.31 -42.60
CA LYS A 268 27.09 14.66 -43.59
C LYS A 268 28.33 13.77 -43.45
N ASP A 269 28.81 13.54 -42.24
CA ASP A 269 29.98 12.71 -41.96
C ASP A 269 29.70 11.24 -42.35
N ALA A 270 28.47 10.76 -42.16
CA ALA A 270 28.01 9.47 -42.67
C ALA A 270 27.94 9.40 -44.21
N ILE A 271 27.52 10.49 -44.88
CA ILE A 271 27.54 10.59 -46.35
C ILE A 271 28.99 10.63 -46.87
N ASP A 272 29.86 11.42 -46.26
CA ASP A 272 31.27 11.55 -46.67
C ASP A 272 32.02 10.22 -46.44
N ALA A 273 31.77 9.52 -45.33
CA ALA A 273 32.29 8.17 -45.10
C ALA A 273 31.72 7.13 -46.09
N ARG A 274 30.42 7.21 -46.44
CA ARG A 274 29.83 6.34 -47.47
C ARG A 274 30.44 6.62 -48.85
N ASN A 275 30.73 7.88 -49.15
CA ASN A 275 31.38 8.26 -50.41
C ASN A 275 32.83 7.76 -50.45
N GLN A 276 33.58 7.84 -49.35
CA GLN A 276 34.91 7.22 -49.24
C GLN A 276 34.86 5.70 -49.46
N TYR A 277 33.91 4.98 -48.84
CA TYR A 277 33.74 3.55 -49.14
C TYR A 277 33.34 3.27 -50.60
N VAL A 278 32.58 4.14 -51.26
CA VAL A 278 32.25 4.00 -52.70
C VAL A 278 33.47 4.30 -53.57
N GLU A 279 34.33 5.25 -53.18
CA GLU A 279 35.57 5.59 -53.86
C GLU A 279 36.61 4.47 -53.70
N GLU A 280 36.82 3.93 -52.49
CA GLU A 280 37.63 2.73 -52.22
C GLU A 280 37.11 1.48 -52.99
N MET A 281 35.78 1.34 -53.15
CA MET A 281 35.20 0.26 -53.96
C MET A 281 35.33 0.51 -55.47
N SER A 282 35.38 1.77 -55.94
CA SER A 282 35.74 2.10 -57.33
C SER A 282 37.20 1.79 -57.59
N GLU A 283 38.12 2.22 -56.70
CA GLU A 283 39.54 1.89 -56.80
C GLU A 283 39.76 0.36 -56.77
N LEU A 284 39.06 -0.39 -55.92
CA LEU A 284 39.17 -1.85 -55.91
C LEU A 284 38.57 -2.49 -57.17
N ALA A 285 37.49 -1.94 -57.73
CA ALA A 285 36.91 -2.40 -58.99
C ALA A 285 37.86 -2.12 -60.17
N GLU A 286 38.43 -0.91 -60.27
CA GLU A 286 39.41 -0.54 -61.30
C GLU A 286 40.70 -1.38 -61.20
N ASN A 287 41.17 -1.67 -59.98
CA ASN A 287 42.28 -2.61 -59.77
C ASN A 287 41.90 -4.05 -60.14
N MET A 288 40.65 -4.49 -59.89
CA MET A 288 40.18 -5.81 -60.31
C MET A 288 40.08 -5.89 -61.85
N GLU A 289 39.51 -4.87 -62.49
CA GLU A 289 39.40 -4.76 -63.96
C GLU A 289 40.79 -4.81 -64.62
N LEU A 290 41.76 -4.08 -64.07
CA LEU A 290 43.16 -4.10 -64.52
C LEU A 290 43.79 -5.50 -64.37
N ILE A 291 43.55 -6.20 -63.25
CA ILE A 291 44.04 -7.56 -63.02
C ILE A 291 43.36 -8.57 -63.97
N THR A 292 42.06 -8.43 -64.24
CA THR A 292 41.39 -9.26 -65.25
C THR A 292 41.86 -8.96 -66.66
N LEU A 293 42.18 -7.70 -67.00
CA LEU A 293 42.66 -7.32 -68.34
C LEU A 293 44.11 -7.79 -68.56
N ASP A 294 44.99 -7.73 -67.55
CA ASP A 294 46.31 -8.38 -67.60
C ASP A 294 46.20 -9.90 -67.72
N LYS A 295 45.21 -10.53 -67.08
CA LYS A 295 44.90 -11.96 -67.23
C LYS A 295 44.40 -12.29 -68.64
N GLU A 296 43.44 -11.52 -69.17
CA GLU A 296 42.88 -11.72 -70.52
C GLU A 296 43.95 -11.48 -71.61
N MET A 297 44.80 -10.47 -71.47
CA MET A 297 45.96 -10.28 -72.36
C MET A 297 46.99 -11.41 -72.22
N ALA A 298 47.14 -12.03 -71.05
CA ALA A 298 48.01 -13.19 -70.88
C ALA A 298 47.40 -14.47 -71.49
N GLU A 299 46.08 -14.63 -71.43
CA GLU A 299 45.34 -15.74 -72.04
C GLU A 299 45.27 -15.59 -73.57
N GLU A 300 44.90 -14.43 -74.13
CA GLU A 300 44.95 -14.18 -75.58
C GLU A 300 46.38 -14.36 -76.14
N LYS A 301 47.41 -13.98 -75.36
CA LYS A 301 48.80 -14.21 -75.72
C LYS A 301 49.24 -15.67 -75.63
N ALA A 302 48.61 -16.46 -74.76
CA ALA A 302 48.82 -17.91 -74.73
C ALA A 302 48.12 -18.59 -75.91
N ASP A 303 46.86 -18.22 -76.19
CA ASP A 303 46.05 -18.76 -77.28
C ASP A 303 46.64 -18.40 -78.66
N THR A 304 47.13 -17.18 -78.86
CA THR A 304 47.84 -16.80 -80.10
C THR A 304 49.14 -17.57 -80.28
N LEU A 305 49.94 -17.77 -79.22
CA LEU A 305 51.13 -18.64 -79.28
C LEU A 305 50.76 -20.11 -79.51
N GLN A 306 49.60 -20.57 -79.03
CA GLN A 306 49.10 -21.93 -79.27
C GLN A 306 48.58 -22.10 -80.71
N LEU A 307 47.93 -21.09 -81.28
CA LEU A 307 47.55 -21.04 -82.70
C LEU A 307 48.78 -20.97 -83.62
N GLU A 308 49.82 -20.22 -83.26
CA GLU A 308 51.11 -20.25 -83.99
C GLU A 308 51.79 -21.62 -83.89
N LEU A 309 51.70 -22.30 -82.74
CA LEU A 309 52.17 -23.66 -82.55
C LEU A 309 51.39 -24.67 -83.41
N GLU A 310 50.07 -24.51 -83.54
CA GLU A 310 49.24 -25.39 -84.39
C GLU A 310 49.45 -25.12 -85.88
N ALA A 311 49.45 -23.85 -86.31
CA ALA A 311 49.77 -23.50 -87.70
C ALA A 311 51.23 -23.84 -88.11
N THR A 312 52.14 -24.07 -87.16
CA THR A 312 53.48 -24.61 -87.45
C THR A 312 53.54 -26.14 -87.42
N LYS A 313 52.67 -26.83 -86.66
CA LYS A 313 52.45 -28.28 -86.80
C LYS A 313 51.79 -28.60 -88.13
N GLU A 314 50.72 -27.90 -88.51
CA GLU A 314 50.02 -28.08 -89.79
C GLU A 314 50.99 -27.95 -90.98
N ARG A 315 51.84 -26.91 -91.00
CA ARG A 315 52.90 -26.81 -92.03
C ARG A 315 53.93 -27.93 -91.98
N CYS A 316 54.24 -28.49 -90.80
CA CYS A 316 55.09 -29.69 -90.72
C CYS A 316 54.38 -30.91 -91.32
N GLU A 317 53.08 -31.05 -91.12
CA GLU A 317 52.26 -32.14 -91.66
C GLU A 317 52.02 -31.98 -93.17
N GLU A 318 51.80 -30.76 -93.68
CA GLU A 318 51.79 -30.44 -95.11
C GLU A 318 53.14 -30.80 -95.77
N LEU A 319 54.27 -30.36 -95.19
CA LEU A 319 55.61 -30.70 -95.71
C LEU A 319 55.95 -32.19 -95.61
N GLN A 320 55.36 -32.90 -94.63
CA GLN A 320 55.47 -34.35 -94.49
C GLN A 320 54.66 -35.07 -95.58
N LEU A 321 53.45 -34.59 -95.89
CA LEU A 321 52.61 -35.09 -96.99
C LEU A 321 53.23 -34.81 -98.35
N ASP A 322 53.76 -33.60 -98.58
CA ASP A 322 54.51 -33.26 -99.80
C ASP A 322 55.73 -34.17 -99.98
N LEU A 323 56.46 -34.50 -98.90
CA LEU A 323 57.56 -35.45 -98.93
C LEU A 323 57.11 -36.87 -99.30
N ASP A 324 55.93 -37.31 -98.88
CA ASP A 324 55.39 -38.63 -99.24
C ASP A 324 54.76 -38.66 -100.64
N ILE A 325 54.19 -37.55 -101.12
CA ILE A 325 53.77 -37.37 -102.52
C ILE A 325 55.00 -37.37 -103.45
N LEU A 326 56.06 -36.64 -103.11
CA LEU A 326 57.32 -36.64 -103.87
C LEU A 326 57.97 -38.03 -103.92
N LYS A 327 57.88 -38.84 -102.85
CA LYS A 327 58.29 -40.26 -102.89
C LYS A 327 57.42 -41.06 -103.87
N ALA A 328 56.09 -40.90 -103.82
CA ALA A 328 55.15 -41.61 -104.69
C ALA A 328 55.29 -41.24 -106.18
N GLU A 329 55.56 -39.97 -106.51
CA GLU A 329 55.80 -39.51 -107.88
C GLU A 329 57.17 -39.98 -108.40
N MET A 330 58.22 -39.94 -107.57
CA MET A 330 59.54 -40.51 -107.88
C MET A 330 59.50 -42.03 -108.13
N GLN A 331 58.48 -42.72 -107.62
CA GLN A 331 58.35 -44.18 -107.72
C GLN A 331 57.53 -44.66 -108.93
N ASN A 332 56.82 -43.77 -109.64
CA ASN A 332 55.88 -44.13 -110.72
C ASN A 332 56.25 -43.57 -112.13
N LYS A 333 57.50 -43.11 -112.34
CA LYS A 333 57.84 -42.34 -113.56
C LYS A 333 59.15 -42.72 -114.28
N THR A 334 59.53 -44.00 -114.26
CA THR A 334 60.66 -44.52 -115.05
C THR A 334 60.39 -45.88 -115.67
N GLY A 335 60.47 -45.99 -117.01
CA GLY A 335 60.80 -47.25 -117.69
C GLY A 335 59.85 -47.73 -118.80
N GLU A 336 59.85 -47.09 -119.96
CA GLU A 336 59.43 -47.76 -121.20
C GLU A 336 60.26 -47.32 -122.42
N ALA A 337 60.43 -48.27 -123.37
CA ALA A 337 60.92 -48.13 -124.75
C ALA A 337 62.35 -47.64 -125.06
N VAL A 338 63.06 -48.45 -125.87
CA VAL A 338 64.05 -48.02 -126.87
C VAL A 338 63.76 -48.77 -128.19
N ALA A 339 63.56 -48.00 -129.27
CA ALA A 339 63.54 -48.28 -130.74
C ALA A 339 63.41 -49.74 -131.31
N GLY A 340 62.78 -49.97 -132.48
CA GLY A 340 62.01 -49.08 -133.39
C GLY A 340 62.08 -49.45 -134.89
N GLY A 341 60.96 -49.29 -135.65
CA GLY A 341 60.89 -49.36 -137.13
C GLY A 341 60.78 -50.76 -137.78
N ILE A 342 60.37 -50.96 -139.07
CA ILE A 342 59.93 -50.07 -140.18
C ILE A 342 58.94 -50.81 -141.14
N ALA A 343 57.84 -50.14 -141.56
CA ALA A 343 56.96 -50.23 -142.77
C ALA A 343 56.46 -51.57 -143.43
N GLY A 344 55.32 -51.54 -144.18
CA GLY A 344 55.20 -52.39 -145.40
C GLY A 344 53.88 -52.92 -146.06
N ASN A 345 52.73 -52.21 -146.09
CA ASN A 345 51.63 -52.30 -147.12
C ASN A 345 50.80 -53.60 -147.48
N GLU A 346 49.46 -53.40 -147.68
CA GLU A 346 48.45 -54.05 -148.59
C GLU A 346 48.25 -55.60 -148.74
N GLY A 347 47.03 -56.07 -149.16
CA GLY A 347 46.98 -57.36 -149.93
C GLY A 347 45.74 -58.26 -150.20
N ILE A 348 44.58 -58.19 -149.51
CA ILE A 348 43.27 -58.85 -149.88
C ILE A 348 43.19 -60.39 -150.19
N THR A 349 42.46 -61.11 -149.31
CA THR A 349 41.65 -62.37 -149.44
C THR A 349 42.00 -63.58 -150.35
N SER A 350 41.90 -64.77 -149.74
CA SER A 350 41.02 -65.86 -150.23
C SER A 350 40.09 -66.29 -149.08
N TYR A 351 38.77 -66.17 -149.28
CA TYR A 351 37.83 -65.90 -148.17
C TYR A 351 36.87 -67.07 -147.83
N GLU A 352 36.49 -67.88 -148.80
CA GLU A 352 35.20 -68.59 -148.76
C GLU A 352 35.25 -69.95 -148.03
N TYR A 353 36.40 -70.65 -148.03
CA TYR A 353 36.54 -71.93 -147.30
C TYR A 353 36.49 -71.74 -145.77
N LYS A 354 36.98 -70.60 -145.27
CA LYS A 354 37.14 -70.33 -143.82
C LYS A 354 35.84 -69.93 -143.12
N GLN A 355 34.79 -69.61 -143.88
CA GLN A 355 33.53 -69.08 -143.36
C GLN A 355 32.64 -70.17 -142.72
N LEU A 356 32.62 -71.38 -143.29
CA LEU A 356 31.87 -72.54 -142.79
C LEU A 356 32.48 -73.13 -141.51
N GLU A 357 33.81 -73.12 -141.38
CA GLU A 357 34.51 -73.55 -140.18
C GLU A 357 34.25 -72.59 -139.01
N GLN A 358 34.25 -71.27 -139.27
CA GLN A 358 33.96 -70.26 -138.25
C GLN A 358 32.53 -70.36 -137.66
N GLN A 359 31.52 -70.77 -138.44
CA GLN A 359 30.15 -70.91 -137.91
C GLN A 359 30.05 -72.04 -136.88
N ASN A 360 30.68 -73.20 -137.14
CA ASN A 360 30.66 -74.34 -136.22
C ASN A 360 31.46 -74.08 -134.93
N THR A 361 32.56 -73.31 -135.00
CA THR A 361 33.26 -72.86 -133.78
C THR A 361 32.43 -71.86 -132.97
N ARG A 362 31.78 -70.87 -133.62
CA ARG A 362 30.96 -69.86 -132.93
C ARG A 362 29.83 -70.46 -132.10
N LEU A 363 29.17 -71.51 -132.58
CA LEU A 363 28.10 -72.19 -131.84
C LEU A 363 28.59 -72.87 -130.56
N ARG A 364 29.77 -73.49 -130.57
CA ARG A 364 30.41 -74.04 -129.36
C ARG A 364 30.78 -72.93 -128.39
N ASP A 365 31.32 -71.83 -128.91
CA ASP A 365 31.76 -70.67 -128.14
C ASP A 365 30.60 -69.96 -127.40
N THR A 366 29.41 -69.89 -128.00
CA THR A 366 28.19 -69.40 -127.32
C THR A 366 27.71 -70.31 -126.18
N VAL A 367 27.89 -71.63 -126.30
CA VAL A 367 27.50 -72.57 -125.21
C VAL A 367 28.45 -72.46 -124.03
N VAL A 368 29.76 -72.24 -124.28
CA VAL A 368 30.73 -71.92 -123.21
C VAL A 368 30.38 -70.61 -122.53
N ARG A 369 30.16 -69.53 -123.28
CA ARG A 369 29.78 -68.22 -122.70
C ARG A 369 28.48 -68.25 -121.88
N LEU A 370 27.49 -69.05 -122.25
CA LEU A 370 26.27 -69.23 -121.43
C LEU A 370 26.56 -69.97 -120.11
N ARG A 371 27.47 -70.95 -120.10
CA ARG A 371 27.91 -71.62 -118.86
C ARG A 371 28.66 -70.65 -117.95
N ASP A 372 29.52 -69.82 -118.51
CA ASP A 372 30.35 -68.88 -117.74
C ASP A 372 29.52 -67.70 -117.22
N LEU A 373 28.51 -67.23 -117.97
CA LEU A 373 27.51 -66.28 -117.48
C LEU A 373 26.70 -66.86 -116.29
N LEU A 374 26.19 -68.09 -116.40
CA LEU A 374 25.47 -68.74 -115.29
C LEU A 374 26.37 -68.97 -114.05
N ALA A 375 27.68 -69.17 -114.25
CA ALA A 375 28.65 -69.23 -113.16
C ALA A 375 28.88 -67.84 -112.52
N HIS A 376 28.92 -66.78 -113.33
CA HIS A 376 29.07 -65.40 -112.89
C HIS A 376 27.84 -64.89 -112.13
N GLU A 377 26.63 -65.07 -112.66
CA GLU A 377 25.36 -64.75 -111.99
C GLU A 377 25.24 -65.47 -110.63
N LYS A 378 25.65 -66.74 -110.56
CA LYS A 378 25.68 -67.48 -109.30
C LYS A 378 26.67 -66.88 -108.29
N HIS A 379 27.82 -66.37 -108.75
CA HIS A 379 28.81 -65.72 -107.90
C HIS A 379 28.37 -64.31 -107.45
N GLU A 380 27.67 -63.56 -108.31
CA GLU A 380 27.01 -62.29 -107.98
C GLU A 380 25.95 -62.51 -106.88
N ILE A 381 25.05 -63.49 -107.05
CA ILE A 381 24.02 -63.83 -106.05
C ILE A 381 24.66 -64.25 -104.71
N GLN A 382 25.75 -65.00 -104.72
CA GLN A 382 26.49 -65.34 -103.49
C GLN A 382 27.18 -64.13 -102.85
N LYS A 383 27.63 -63.14 -103.64
CA LYS A 383 28.19 -61.88 -103.14
C LYS A 383 27.10 -61.01 -102.49
N ILE A 384 25.99 -60.79 -103.19
CA ILE A 384 24.84 -60.03 -102.68
C ILE A 384 24.27 -60.66 -101.40
N THR A 385 24.19 -61.99 -101.33
CA THR A 385 23.72 -62.67 -100.10
C THR A 385 24.61 -62.37 -98.89
N LYS A 386 25.94 -62.39 -99.06
CA LYS A 386 26.89 -62.01 -98.00
C LYS A 386 26.83 -60.53 -97.64
N GLU A 387 26.62 -59.65 -98.61
CA GLU A 387 26.42 -58.20 -98.36
C GLU A 387 25.12 -57.94 -97.57
N VAL A 388 24.04 -58.69 -97.86
CA VAL A 388 22.80 -58.65 -97.06
C VAL A 388 23.01 -59.22 -95.65
N GLU A 389 23.77 -60.30 -95.49
CA GLU A 389 24.09 -60.87 -94.17
C GLU A 389 24.96 -59.93 -93.31
N THR A 390 25.99 -59.30 -93.90
CA THR A 390 26.84 -58.32 -93.19
C THR A 390 26.06 -57.07 -92.78
N LYS A 391 25.23 -56.51 -93.68
CA LYS A 391 24.34 -55.39 -93.36
C LYS A 391 23.29 -55.78 -92.30
N LYS A 392 22.83 -57.03 -92.28
CA LYS A 392 21.96 -57.54 -91.21
C LYS A 392 22.68 -57.65 -89.87
N SER A 393 23.97 -58.01 -89.81
CA SER A 393 24.74 -57.90 -88.56
C SER A 393 24.93 -56.44 -88.11
N GLU A 394 25.29 -55.52 -89.01
CA GLU A 394 25.44 -54.10 -88.69
C GLU A 394 24.14 -53.51 -88.11
N VAL A 395 22.98 -53.78 -88.72
CA VAL A 395 21.68 -53.34 -88.21
C VAL A 395 21.40 -53.91 -86.82
N ASN A 396 21.72 -55.18 -86.55
CA ASN A 396 21.55 -55.77 -85.23
C ASN A 396 22.48 -55.13 -84.17
N GLU A 397 23.68 -54.71 -84.53
CA GLU A 397 24.60 -54.02 -83.61
C GLU A 397 24.20 -52.55 -83.39
N LEU A 398 23.75 -51.84 -84.43
CA LEU A 398 23.15 -50.51 -84.31
C LEU A 398 21.86 -50.54 -83.45
N GLN A 399 21.07 -51.61 -83.54
CA GLN A 399 19.87 -51.77 -82.71
C GLN A 399 20.21 -52.08 -81.25
N ARG A 400 21.31 -52.79 -80.98
CA ARG A 400 21.86 -53.00 -79.62
C ARG A 400 22.46 -51.73 -79.02
N THR A 401 23.23 -50.96 -79.79
CA THR A 401 23.79 -49.69 -79.32
C THR A 401 22.70 -48.64 -79.09
N LYS A 402 21.70 -48.55 -79.99
CA LYS A 402 20.50 -47.73 -79.75
C LYS A 402 19.79 -48.09 -78.45
N LYS A 403 19.62 -49.38 -78.13
CA LYS A 403 18.98 -49.78 -76.86
C LYS A 403 19.79 -49.32 -75.64
N LYS A 404 21.11 -49.55 -75.64
CA LYS A 404 22.01 -49.08 -74.57
C LYS A 404 22.03 -47.56 -74.41
N LEU A 405 21.99 -46.82 -75.51
CA LEU A 405 21.94 -45.36 -75.49
C LEU A 405 20.59 -44.85 -74.99
N SER A 406 19.47 -45.53 -75.33
CA SER A 406 18.15 -45.25 -74.74
C SER A 406 18.19 -45.47 -73.23
N GLU A 407 18.63 -46.65 -72.77
CA GLU A 407 18.75 -46.97 -71.34
C GLU A 407 19.62 -45.95 -70.58
N LYS A 408 20.68 -45.45 -71.22
CA LYS A 408 21.55 -44.41 -70.65
C LYS A 408 20.94 -43.00 -70.67
N ILE A 409 20.06 -42.69 -71.63
CA ILE A 409 19.25 -41.46 -71.65
C ILE A 409 18.20 -41.55 -70.55
N ASP A 410 17.47 -42.66 -70.45
CA ASP A 410 16.44 -42.89 -69.42
C ASP A 410 17.04 -42.73 -68.00
N GLU A 411 18.26 -43.26 -67.76
CA GLU A 411 19.02 -43.06 -66.50
C GLU A 411 19.42 -41.61 -66.25
N LEU A 412 19.78 -40.84 -67.29
CA LEU A 412 20.18 -39.43 -67.17
C LEU A 412 18.97 -38.51 -67.00
N GLU A 413 17.85 -38.79 -67.67
CA GLU A 413 16.59 -38.07 -67.48
C GLU A 413 16.07 -38.24 -66.06
N ALA A 414 16.14 -39.45 -65.49
CA ALA A 414 15.83 -39.69 -64.07
C ALA A 414 16.74 -38.86 -63.13
N GLN A 415 18.06 -38.84 -63.37
CA GLN A 415 18.99 -38.02 -62.59
C GLN A 415 18.72 -36.51 -62.71
N VAL A 416 18.26 -36.05 -63.89
CA VAL A 416 17.85 -34.64 -64.10
C VAL A 416 16.53 -34.32 -63.37
N VAL A 417 15.63 -35.28 -63.16
CA VAL A 417 14.44 -35.10 -62.31
C VAL A 417 14.85 -35.04 -60.84
N ASP A 418 15.63 -36.00 -60.33
CA ASP A 418 16.10 -36.03 -58.94
C ASP A 418 16.88 -34.76 -58.56
N LEU A 419 17.69 -34.22 -59.49
CA LEU A 419 18.43 -32.97 -59.28
C LEU A 419 17.52 -31.73 -59.32
N LYS A 420 16.44 -31.73 -60.12
CA LYS A 420 15.45 -30.65 -60.11
C LYS A 420 14.66 -30.62 -58.81
N GLU A 421 14.18 -31.77 -58.33
CA GLU A 421 13.48 -31.83 -57.03
C GLU A 421 14.38 -31.37 -55.88
N GLN A 422 15.69 -31.65 -55.95
CA GLN A 422 16.66 -31.11 -54.99
C GLN A 422 16.88 -29.60 -55.10
N VAL A 423 16.87 -29.03 -56.31
CA VAL A 423 16.96 -27.57 -56.53
C VAL A 423 15.68 -26.87 -56.08
N ASP A 424 14.50 -27.39 -56.42
CA ASP A 424 13.20 -26.82 -56.01
C ASP A 424 13.04 -26.87 -54.48
N ALA A 425 13.52 -27.94 -53.83
CA ALA A 425 13.56 -28.05 -52.37
C ALA A 425 14.59 -27.11 -51.72
N ALA A 426 15.70 -26.82 -52.40
CA ALA A 426 16.69 -25.84 -51.92
C ALA A 426 16.14 -24.40 -52.04
N LEU A 427 15.51 -24.05 -53.16
CA LEU A 427 14.86 -22.75 -53.38
C LEU A 427 13.75 -22.50 -52.36
N GLY A 428 12.88 -23.48 -52.09
CA GLY A 428 11.85 -23.36 -51.06
C GLY A 428 12.39 -23.27 -49.62
N ALA A 429 13.63 -23.71 -49.37
CA ALA A 429 14.32 -23.48 -48.11
C ALA A 429 14.99 -22.09 -48.07
N GLU A 430 15.49 -21.60 -49.20
CA GLU A 430 16.06 -20.25 -49.36
C GLU A 430 14.98 -19.17 -49.15
N GLU A 431 13.82 -19.28 -49.81
CA GLU A 431 12.66 -18.39 -49.58
C GLU A 431 12.22 -18.36 -48.11
N MET A 432 12.27 -19.51 -47.42
CA MET A 432 11.91 -19.59 -45.99
C MET A 432 12.97 -18.92 -45.11
N VAL A 433 14.25 -19.05 -45.45
CA VAL A 433 15.36 -18.37 -44.75
C VAL A 433 15.33 -16.87 -44.99
N GLU A 434 14.97 -16.41 -46.20
CA GLU A 434 14.78 -15.00 -46.53
C GLU A 434 13.62 -14.40 -45.71
N GLN A 435 12.43 -15.02 -45.74
CA GLN A 435 11.27 -14.56 -44.94
C GLN A 435 11.53 -14.60 -43.42
N LEU A 436 12.32 -15.57 -42.93
CA LEU A 436 12.76 -15.61 -41.53
C LEU A 436 13.82 -14.54 -41.24
N GLY A 437 14.65 -14.17 -42.22
CA GLY A 437 15.62 -13.08 -42.16
C GLY A 437 14.94 -11.71 -42.08
N GLU A 438 14.03 -11.41 -43.00
CA GLU A 438 13.20 -10.20 -42.97
C GLU A 438 12.47 -10.05 -41.63
N LYS A 439 11.79 -11.13 -41.19
CA LYS A 439 11.00 -11.12 -39.95
C LYS A 439 11.87 -11.08 -38.69
N LYS A 440 13.10 -11.60 -38.74
CA LYS A 440 14.11 -11.39 -37.68
C LYS A 440 14.55 -9.93 -37.65
N MET A 441 14.81 -9.31 -38.80
CA MET A 441 15.20 -7.90 -38.90
C MET A 441 14.09 -6.97 -38.41
N GLU A 442 12.83 -7.20 -38.81
CA GLU A 442 11.65 -6.47 -38.31
C GLU A 442 11.56 -6.56 -36.77
N LEU A 443 11.80 -7.73 -36.20
CA LEU A 443 11.79 -7.93 -34.75
C LEU A 443 13.00 -7.32 -34.05
N GLU A 444 14.19 -7.35 -34.64
CA GLU A 444 15.40 -6.73 -34.08
C GLU A 444 15.31 -5.20 -34.11
N ASP A 445 14.79 -4.60 -35.18
CA ASP A 445 14.54 -3.16 -35.25
C ASP A 445 13.39 -2.74 -34.31
N LYS A 446 12.36 -3.57 -34.16
CA LYS A 446 11.29 -3.33 -33.17
C LYS A 446 11.76 -3.48 -31.73
N VAL A 447 12.72 -4.36 -31.45
CA VAL A 447 13.37 -4.45 -30.13
C VAL A 447 14.19 -3.19 -29.86
N LYS A 448 15.02 -2.71 -30.81
CA LYS A 448 15.76 -1.45 -30.65
C LYS A 448 14.83 -0.26 -30.36
N LEU A 449 13.74 -0.11 -31.12
CA LEU A 449 12.76 0.97 -30.90
C LEU A 449 12.09 0.89 -29.52
N LEU A 450 11.88 -0.31 -28.98
CA LEU A 450 11.36 -0.50 -27.62
C LEU A 450 12.44 -0.28 -26.55
N GLU A 451 13.71 -0.59 -26.83
CA GLU A 451 14.85 -0.28 -25.95
C GLU A 451 15.10 1.25 -25.90
N GLU A 452 14.92 1.94 -27.03
CA GLU A 452 14.95 3.41 -27.12
C GLU A 452 13.76 4.06 -26.40
N GLU A 453 12.52 3.58 -26.61
CA GLU A 453 11.32 4.06 -25.88
C GLU A 453 11.45 3.80 -24.36
N VAL A 454 11.98 2.64 -23.95
CA VAL A 454 12.28 2.36 -22.54
C VAL A 454 13.37 3.28 -22.00
N ALA A 455 14.43 3.59 -22.75
CA ALA A 455 15.45 4.53 -22.30
C ALA A 455 14.90 5.98 -22.15
N GLU A 456 14.00 6.42 -23.04
CA GLU A 456 13.30 7.71 -22.90
C GLU A 456 12.35 7.73 -21.68
N LEU A 457 11.69 6.61 -21.39
CA LEU A 457 10.78 6.46 -20.24
C LEU A 457 11.52 6.29 -18.91
N GLU A 458 12.63 5.55 -18.87
CA GLU A 458 13.53 5.48 -17.71
C GLU A 458 14.12 6.86 -17.43
N ALA A 459 14.53 7.61 -18.47
CA ALA A 459 14.90 9.01 -18.33
C ALA A 459 13.73 9.86 -17.79
N LEU A 460 12.46 9.58 -18.14
CA LEU A 460 11.30 10.32 -17.65
C LEU A 460 10.94 10.03 -16.18
N GLU A 461 11.03 8.77 -15.75
CA GLU A 461 10.93 8.41 -14.32
C GLU A 461 12.09 9.00 -13.52
N GLU A 462 13.31 9.02 -14.09
CA GLU A 462 14.43 9.80 -13.60
C GLU A 462 13.98 11.24 -13.33
N VAL A 463 13.49 11.96 -14.35
CA VAL A 463 13.24 13.40 -14.15
C VAL A 463 12.12 13.72 -13.18
N HIS A 464 11.08 12.88 -13.18
CA HIS A 464 9.93 13.10 -12.32
C HIS A 464 10.34 13.07 -10.84
N GLU A 465 11.24 12.16 -10.46
CA GLU A 465 11.72 12.06 -9.09
C GLU A 465 12.57 13.28 -8.67
N GLN A 466 13.47 13.83 -9.50
CA GLN A 466 14.16 15.09 -9.11
C GLN A 466 13.23 16.29 -9.03
N LEU A 467 12.21 16.36 -9.90
CA LEU A 467 11.19 17.40 -9.80
C LEU A 467 10.38 17.24 -8.50
N VAL A 468 10.10 16.01 -8.06
CA VAL A 468 9.44 15.73 -6.78
C VAL A 468 10.35 16.07 -5.59
N GLU A 469 11.64 15.72 -5.63
CA GLU A 469 12.62 16.10 -4.60
C GLU A 469 12.73 17.62 -4.47
N SER A 470 12.92 18.35 -5.58
CA SER A 470 13.02 19.82 -5.58
C SER A 470 11.72 20.50 -5.11
N ASN A 471 10.54 19.97 -5.46
CA ASN A 471 9.27 20.47 -4.91
C ASN A 471 9.13 20.17 -3.42
N HIS A 472 9.69 19.06 -2.91
CA HIS A 472 9.64 18.73 -1.48
C HIS A 472 10.60 19.58 -0.65
N GLU A 473 11.80 19.89 -1.18
CA GLU A 473 12.72 20.86 -0.57
C GLU A 473 12.07 22.26 -0.53
N LEU A 474 11.47 22.72 -1.63
CA LEU A 474 10.74 24.00 -1.67
C LEU A 474 9.53 24.01 -0.72
N GLU A 475 8.80 22.89 -0.57
CA GLU A 475 7.72 22.78 0.43
C GLU A 475 8.25 22.92 1.85
N LEU A 476 9.43 22.35 2.14
CA LEU A 476 10.07 22.41 3.45
C LEU A 476 10.56 23.84 3.75
N ASP A 477 11.25 24.49 2.81
CA ASP A 477 11.67 25.89 2.92
C ASP A 477 10.49 26.83 3.18
N LEU A 478 9.40 26.70 2.40
CA LEU A 478 8.19 27.51 2.58
C LEU A 478 7.48 27.25 3.93
N ARG A 479 7.64 26.06 4.52
CA ARG A 479 7.15 25.76 5.87
C ARG A 479 8.04 26.39 6.95
N GLU A 480 9.36 26.40 6.78
CA GLU A 480 10.27 27.10 7.69
C GLU A 480 10.09 28.62 7.63
N GLU A 481 9.90 29.20 6.43
CA GLU A 481 9.52 30.61 6.26
C GLU A 481 8.18 30.92 6.95
N LEU A 482 7.17 30.05 6.81
CA LEU A 482 5.88 30.23 7.48
C LEU A 482 6.01 30.17 9.01
N ASP A 483 6.78 29.23 9.58
CA ASP A 483 7.01 29.15 11.02
C ASP A 483 7.81 30.35 11.56
N MET A 484 8.80 30.85 10.80
CA MET A 484 9.50 32.09 11.11
C MET A 484 8.57 33.31 11.08
N ALA A 485 7.72 33.43 10.04
CA ALA A 485 6.74 34.52 9.93
C ALA A 485 5.68 34.45 11.05
N LEU A 486 5.24 33.24 11.43
CA LEU A 486 4.33 33.02 12.56
C LEU A 486 5.01 33.31 13.91
N ALA A 487 6.32 33.06 14.06
CA ALA A 487 7.08 33.47 15.24
C ALA A 487 7.20 35.00 15.33
N ALA A 488 7.60 35.67 14.24
CA ALA A 488 7.67 37.13 14.16
C ALA A 488 6.32 37.79 14.45
N LYS A 489 5.21 37.27 13.87
CA LYS A 489 3.84 37.73 14.15
C LYS A 489 3.50 37.61 15.65
N ARG A 490 3.88 36.52 16.31
CA ARG A 490 3.63 36.31 17.74
C ARG A 490 4.41 37.31 18.60
N GLU A 491 5.62 37.68 18.22
CA GLU A 491 6.40 38.69 18.94
C GLU A 491 5.83 40.10 18.75
N VAL A 492 5.50 40.50 17.52
CA VAL A 492 4.88 41.80 17.23
C VAL A 492 3.54 41.97 17.96
N ILE A 493 2.77 40.88 18.15
CA ILE A 493 1.54 40.93 18.97
C ILE A 493 1.88 41.17 20.45
N ARG A 494 2.89 40.51 21.02
CA ARG A 494 3.34 40.79 22.42
C ARG A 494 3.82 42.22 22.59
N GLU A 495 4.59 42.74 21.63
CA GLU A 495 5.06 44.14 21.64
C GLU A 495 3.89 45.12 21.55
N MET A 496 2.88 44.83 20.70
CA MET A 496 1.65 45.61 20.61
C MET A 496 0.86 45.57 21.93
N ASP A 497 0.66 44.40 22.52
CA ASP A 497 -0.10 44.22 23.76
C ASP A 497 0.59 44.97 24.94
N ALA A 498 1.91 44.83 25.07
CA ALA A 498 2.69 45.54 26.09
C ALA A 498 2.73 47.07 25.85
N ALA A 499 2.73 47.52 24.58
CA ALA A 499 2.59 48.92 24.24
C ALA A 499 1.17 49.45 24.56
N MET A 500 0.12 48.65 24.33
CA MET A 500 -1.26 49.00 24.69
C MET A 500 -1.46 49.07 26.21
N GLU A 501 -0.92 48.13 26.99
CA GLU A 501 -0.89 48.20 28.46
C GLU A 501 -0.18 49.49 28.93
N THR A 502 0.99 49.78 28.36
CA THR A 502 1.76 51.00 28.63
C THR A 502 0.99 52.28 28.27
N ILE A 503 0.18 52.27 27.21
CA ILE A 503 -0.68 53.41 26.82
C ILE A 503 -1.84 53.56 27.80
N LEU A 504 -2.53 52.48 28.17
CA LEU A 504 -3.65 52.50 29.12
C LEU A 504 -3.23 53.02 30.51
N ASP A 505 -2.06 52.64 31.00
CA ASP A 505 -1.48 53.17 32.25
C ASP A 505 -1.13 54.66 32.16
N ARG A 506 -0.64 55.11 31.00
CA ARG A 506 -0.36 56.53 30.73
C ARG A 506 -1.65 57.34 30.63
N ASP A 507 -2.68 56.84 29.96
CA ASP A 507 -3.96 57.52 29.82
C ASP A 507 -4.71 57.61 31.15
N GLN A 508 -4.72 56.53 31.96
CA GLN A 508 -5.20 56.60 33.35
C GLN A 508 -4.46 57.65 34.17
N THR A 509 -3.14 57.74 34.02
CA THR A 509 -2.31 58.74 34.69
C THR A 509 -2.64 60.15 34.21
N ILE A 510 -2.84 60.36 32.89
CA ILE A 510 -3.23 61.64 32.30
C ILE A 510 -4.62 62.09 32.78
N VAL A 511 -5.60 61.17 32.87
CA VAL A 511 -6.93 61.47 33.42
C VAL A 511 -6.83 61.92 34.89
N LYS A 512 -6.09 61.19 35.73
CA LYS A 512 -5.85 61.55 37.13
C LYS A 512 -5.18 62.94 37.27
N PHE A 513 -4.22 63.26 36.39
CA PHE A 513 -3.62 64.60 36.35
C PHE A 513 -4.61 65.69 35.88
N ARG A 514 -5.47 65.42 34.90
CA ARG A 514 -6.51 66.37 34.46
C ARG A 514 -7.51 66.67 35.56
N GLU A 515 -8.00 65.65 36.27
CA GLU A 515 -8.89 65.82 37.43
C GLU A 515 -8.24 66.61 38.57
N LEU A 516 -6.97 66.33 38.88
CA LEU A 516 -6.22 67.07 39.90
C LEU A 516 -6.04 68.53 39.52
N VAL A 517 -5.69 68.82 38.26
CA VAL A 517 -5.57 70.19 37.75
C VAL A 517 -6.92 70.91 37.76
N GLN A 518 -8.02 70.23 37.41
CA GLN A 518 -9.37 70.80 37.51
C GLN A 518 -9.70 71.18 38.96
N LYS A 519 -9.55 70.24 39.91
CA LYS A 519 -9.84 70.49 41.34
C LYS A 519 -8.94 71.59 41.94
N LEU A 520 -7.68 71.68 41.54
CA LEU A 520 -6.79 72.77 41.92
C LEU A 520 -7.21 74.12 41.31
N ASN A 521 -7.73 74.14 40.08
CA ASN A 521 -8.26 75.36 39.46
C ASN A 521 -9.56 75.82 40.12
N GLU A 522 -10.47 74.89 40.43
CA GLU A 522 -11.72 75.14 41.16
C GLU A 522 -11.44 75.70 42.56
N GLN A 523 -10.52 75.08 43.32
CA GLN A 523 -10.10 75.60 44.63
C GLN A 523 -9.39 76.95 44.53
N ASN A 524 -8.60 77.21 43.47
CA ASN A 524 -8.02 78.54 43.24
C ASN A 524 -9.06 79.59 42.86
N ALA A 525 -10.15 79.22 42.17
CA ALA A 525 -11.27 80.11 41.90
C ALA A 525 -12.02 80.45 43.19
N GLU A 526 -12.39 79.44 43.99
CA GLU A 526 -13.02 79.64 45.30
C GLU A 526 -12.17 80.50 46.24
N LEU A 527 -10.86 80.27 46.31
CA LEU A 527 -9.97 81.05 47.18
C LEU A 527 -9.83 82.51 46.72
N ARG A 528 -9.93 82.78 45.40
CA ARG A 528 -9.98 84.15 44.87
C ARG A 528 -11.32 84.82 45.19
N GLU A 529 -12.43 84.10 45.04
CA GLU A 529 -13.77 84.60 45.38
C GLU A 529 -13.90 84.92 46.87
N LYS A 530 -13.43 84.01 47.74
CA LYS A 530 -13.39 84.18 49.20
C LYS A 530 -12.44 85.30 49.63
N ALA A 531 -11.35 85.51 48.91
CA ALA A 531 -10.48 86.68 49.11
C ALA A 531 -11.16 88.02 48.71
N THR A 532 -12.11 88.02 47.77
CA THR A 532 -12.91 89.21 47.44
C THR A 532 -14.08 89.47 48.38
N THR A 533 -14.59 88.47 49.11
CA THR A 533 -15.69 88.63 50.08
C THR A 533 -15.23 88.86 51.53
N ASN A 534 -13.93 88.74 51.81
CA ASN A 534 -13.27 89.23 53.03
C ASN A 534 -13.68 88.50 54.35
N GLU A 535 -14.15 87.25 54.25
CA GLU A 535 -14.35 86.36 55.41
C GLU A 535 -13.05 85.64 55.84
N PRO A 536 -12.89 85.27 57.13
CA PRO A 536 -11.68 84.64 57.64
C PRO A 536 -11.54 83.18 57.17
N ILE A 537 -10.45 82.90 56.44
CA ILE A 537 -10.15 81.58 55.86
C ILE A 537 -9.99 80.52 56.96
N LYS A 538 -10.95 79.60 57.04
CA LYS A 538 -10.80 78.33 57.78
C LYS A 538 -10.26 77.26 56.85
N THR A 539 -9.09 76.72 57.17
CA THR A 539 -8.47 75.61 56.44
C THR A 539 -9.15 74.28 56.74
N SER A 540 -10.23 73.96 56.02
CA SER A 540 -10.82 72.61 56.01
C SER A 540 -9.96 71.64 55.21
N SER A 541 -9.82 70.40 55.70
CA SER A 541 -9.04 69.33 55.07
C SER A 541 -9.42 69.11 53.60
N ILE A 542 -8.41 69.03 52.73
CA ILE A 542 -8.57 68.79 51.28
C ILE A 542 -8.64 67.28 50.96
N ALA A 543 -8.45 66.40 51.94
CA ALA A 543 -8.08 65.00 51.70
C ALA A 543 -9.23 63.97 51.62
N GLU A 544 -10.47 64.30 52.02
CA GLU A 544 -11.48 63.27 52.38
C GLU A 544 -12.63 63.07 51.37
N SER A 545 -12.68 63.81 50.26
CA SER A 545 -13.80 63.76 49.29
C SER A 545 -13.52 63.00 47.98
N ILE A 546 -12.53 62.10 47.97
CA ILE A 546 -12.29 61.16 46.86
C ILE A 546 -12.06 59.77 47.45
N ASP A 547 -13.09 58.91 47.49
CA ASP A 547 -12.85 57.48 47.75
C ASP A 547 -12.28 56.81 46.49
N PHE A 548 -10.95 56.79 46.43
CA PHE A 548 -10.21 56.09 45.40
C PHE A 548 -10.63 54.61 45.27
N LYS A 549 -11.11 53.94 46.33
CA LYS A 549 -11.55 52.54 46.24
C LYS A 549 -12.75 52.37 45.33
N GLN A 550 -13.72 53.29 45.35
CA GLN A 550 -14.87 53.22 44.45
C GLN A 550 -14.44 53.37 42.99
N VAL A 551 -13.64 54.40 42.67
CA VAL A 551 -13.17 54.64 41.29
C VAL A 551 -12.27 53.50 40.80
N PHE A 552 -11.40 52.96 41.64
CA PHE A 552 -10.61 51.76 41.30
C PHE A 552 -11.48 50.50 41.15
N ALA A 553 -12.56 50.35 41.93
CA ALA A 553 -13.49 49.23 41.78
C ALA A 553 -14.30 49.32 40.48
N GLU A 554 -14.78 50.50 40.11
CA GLU A 554 -15.50 50.78 38.86
C GLU A 554 -14.59 50.57 37.65
N SER A 555 -13.38 51.15 37.64
CA SER A 555 -12.39 50.93 36.58
C SER A 555 -12.04 49.44 36.43
N LYS A 556 -11.84 48.72 37.55
CA LYS A 556 -11.55 47.28 37.55
C LYS A 556 -12.75 46.42 37.12
N ALA A 557 -13.98 46.89 37.36
CA ALA A 557 -15.19 46.27 36.83
C ALA A 557 -15.30 46.47 35.31
N HIS A 558 -14.95 47.65 34.79
CA HIS A 558 -14.90 47.91 33.35
C HIS A 558 -13.85 47.06 32.62
N THR A 559 -12.62 46.97 33.12
CA THR A 559 -11.61 46.06 32.56
C THR A 559 -12.11 44.62 32.54
N ARG A 560 -12.64 44.12 33.66
CA ARG A 560 -13.21 42.77 33.77
C ARG A 560 -14.41 42.53 32.85
N ALA A 561 -15.21 43.55 32.56
CA ALA A 561 -16.32 43.45 31.62
C ALA A 561 -15.82 43.32 30.17
N ILE A 562 -14.74 44.03 29.81
CA ILE A 562 -14.07 43.90 28.51
C ILE A 562 -13.41 42.52 28.41
N ASP A 563 -12.66 42.08 29.42
CA ASP A 563 -12.07 40.72 29.50
C ASP A 563 -13.13 39.63 29.29
N LEU A 564 -14.30 39.79 29.90
CA LEU A 564 -15.41 38.84 29.80
C LEU A 564 -16.09 38.87 28.43
N GLN A 565 -16.17 40.04 27.77
CA GLN A 565 -16.63 40.14 26.37
C GLN A 565 -15.64 39.50 25.39
N LEU A 566 -14.33 39.75 25.55
CA LEU A 566 -13.29 39.10 24.76
C LEU A 566 -13.34 37.57 24.92
N ARG A 567 -13.37 37.08 26.16
CA ARG A 567 -13.56 35.64 26.45
C ARG A 567 -14.87 35.08 25.92
N GLN A 568 -15.93 35.88 25.81
CA GLN A 568 -17.19 35.44 25.18
C GLN A 568 -17.04 35.30 23.66
N ILE A 569 -16.21 36.12 23.01
CA ILE A 569 -15.87 35.99 21.58
C ILE A 569 -14.96 34.78 21.37
N GLU A 570 -13.91 34.60 22.17
CA GLU A 570 -13.05 33.42 22.15
C GLU A 570 -13.85 32.12 22.34
N LEU A 571 -14.77 32.10 23.32
CA LEU A 571 -15.65 30.95 23.57
C LEU A 571 -16.60 30.69 22.39
N LYS A 572 -17.15 31.73 21.75
CA LYS A 572 -17.98 31.57 20.54
C LYS A 572 -17.16 31.00 19.38
N GLN A 573 -15.96 31.51 19.13
CA GLN A 573 -15.06 31.02 18.09
C GLN A 573 -14.63 29.57 18.37
N SER A 574 -14.27 29.24 19.60
CA SER A 574 -13.90 27.88 20.02
C SER A 574 -15.07 26.90 19.88
N ASN A 575 -16.29 27.30 20.26
CA ASN A 575 -17.48 26.48 20.10
C ASN A 575 -17.82 26.23 18.62
N GLU A 576 -17.76 27.25 17.76
CA GLU A 576 -18.02 27.07 16.32
C GLU A 576 -16.90 26.28 15.64
N HIS A 577 -15.64 26.44 16.07
CA HIS A 577 -14.52 25.61 15.62
C HIS A 577 -14.73 24.12 15.99
N VAL A 578 -15.09 23.82 17.24
CA VAL A 578 -15.43 22.44 17.68
C VAL A 578 -16.65 21.90 16.93
N ARG A 579 -17.66 22.73 16.64
CA ARG A 579 -18.83 22.35 15.84
C ARG A 579 -18.46 21.99 14.41
N LEU A 580 -17.61 22.81 13.77
CA LEU A 580 -17.10 22.55 12.42
C LEU A 580 -16.23 21.29 12.38
N LEU A 581 -15.33 21.10 13.35
CA LEU A 581 -14.54 19.86 13.48
C LEU A 581 -15.44 18.63 13.67
N THR A 582 -16.47 18.71 14.52
CA THR A 582 -17.43 17.62 14.73
C THR A 582 -18.17 17.23 13.44
N ALA A 583 -18.40 18.17 12.52
CA ALA A 583 -19.03 17.88 11.22
C ALA A 583 -18.14 17.05 10.25
N PHE A 584 -16.83 16.94 10.52
CA PHE A 584 -15.91 16.05 9.81
C PHE A 584 -15.69 14.70 10.52
N MET A 585 -16.27 14.50 11.71
CA MET A 585 -16.14 13.24 12.46
C MET A 585 -17.15 12.19 11.96
N PRO A 586 -16.79 10.89 11.92
CA PRO A 586 -17.72 9.84 11.50
C PRO A 586 -18.95 9.74 12.41
N GLU A 587 -20.08 9.26 11.87
CA GLU A 587 -21.31 9.05 12.65
C GLU A 587 -21.11 8.13 13.88
N THR A 588 -20.15 7.20 13.81
CA THR A 588 -19.76 6.33 14.93
C THR A 588 -19.13 7.07 16.11
N PHE A 589 -18.55 8.25 15.90
CA PHE A 589 -18.08 9.13 16.97
C PHE A 589 -19.25 9.80 17.70
N ILE A 590 -20.30 10.19 16.95
CA ILE A 590 -21.45 10.97 17.41
C ILE A 590 -22.59 10.08 17.98
N ALA A 591 -22.61 8.80 17.62
CA ALA A 591 -23.58 7.82 18.14
C ALA A 591 -23.62 7.75 19.67
N ARG A 592 -24.80 7.50 20.26
CA ARG A 592 -24.98 7.43 21.73
C ARG A 592 -24.12 6.31 22.34
N GLY A 593 -23.34 6.64 23.36
CA GLY A 593 -22.35 5.75 23.96
C GLY A 593 -21.05 5.60 23.13
N GLY A 594 -20.90 6.41 22.08
CA GLY A 594 -19.70 6.53 21.27
C GLY A 594 -18.65 7.45 21.88
N ASP A 595 -17.62 7.73 21.08
CA ASP A 595 -16.41 8.41 21.54
C ASP A 595 -16.64 9.90 21.90
N ASN A 596 -17.62 10.58 21.30
CA ASN A 596 -18.04 11.92 21.70
C ASN A 596 -18.58 11.94 23.15
N ASP A 597 -19.45 10.97 23.48
CA ASP A 597 -20.02 10.85 24.82
C ASP A 597 -18.94 10.53 25.85
N ALA A 598 -17.97 9.67 25.53
CA ALA A 598 -16.81 9.43 26.39
C ALA A 598 -16.01 10.70 26.72
N VAL A 599 -15.75 11.58 25.74
CA VAL A 599 -15.09 12.87 25.95
C VAL A 599 -15.94 13.80 26.84
N LEU A 600 -17.24 13.88 26.56
CA LEU A 600 -18.16 14.74 27.30
C LEU A 600 -18.33 14.32 28.78
N VAL A 601 -18.22 13.03 29.14
CA VAL A 601 -18.20 12.58 30.54
C VAL A 601 -16.98 13.12 31.27
N ILE A 602 -15.78 12.99 30.69
CA ILE A 602 -14.52 13.44 31.31
C ILE A 602 -14.59 14.94 31.59
N LEU A 603 -15.09 15.72 30.62
CA LEU A 603 -15.29 17.17 30.76
C LEU A 603 -16.38 17.52 31.79
N LEU A 604 -17.47 16.75 31.87
CA LEU A 604 -18.53 16.95 32.87
C LEU A 604 -18.01 16.72 34.29
N VAL A 605 -17.29 15.62 34.54
CA VAL A 605 -16.75 15.33 35.88
C VAL A 605 -15.76 16.41 36.32
N SER A 606 -14.86 16.84 35.43
CA SER A 606 -13.93 17.95 35.72
C SER A 606 -14.67 19.27 36.03
N ARG A 607 -15.70 19.60 35.24
CA ARG A 607 -16.55 20.79 35.42
C ARG A 607 -17.33 20.74 36.73
N VAL A 608 -17.83 19.57 37.13
CA VAL A 608 -18.52 19.34 38.40
C VAL A 608 -17.56 19.50 39.60
N VAL A 609 -16.35 18.94 39.54
CA VAL A 609 -15.30 19.15 40.57
C VAL A 609 -15.01 20.64 40.74
N PHE A 610 -14.85 21.38 39.63
CA PHE A 610 -14.56 22.81 39.65
C PHE A 610 -15.73 23.64 40.23
N LYS A 611 -16.98 23.35 39.84
CA LYS A 611 -18.18 23.98 40.42
C LYS A 611 -18.29 23.73 41.92
N ALA A 612 -18.02 22.50 42.38
CA ALA A 612 -17.97 22.17 43.80
C ALA A 612 -16.87 22.98 44.53
N GLY A 613 -15.69 23.12 43.93
CA GLY A 613 -14.60 23.96 44.45
C GLY A 613 -14.99 25.44 44.61
N ILE A 614 -15.73 26.02 43.65
CA ILE A 614 -16.27 27.38 43.75
C ILE A 614 -17.23 27.49 44.93
N ILE A 615 -18.17 26.55 45.09
CA ILE A 615 -19.11 26.54 46.23
C ILE A 615 -18.32 26.47 47.55
N VAL A 616 -17.29 25.62 47.64
CA VAL A 616 -16.45 25.49 48.83
C VAL A 616 -15.71 26.79 49.18
N SER A 617 -15.16 27.52 48.20
CA SER A 617 -14.52 28.82 48.46
C SER A 617 -15.55 29.85 48.91
N GLN A 618 -16.59 30.08 48.10
CA GLN A 618 -17.54 31.16 48.34
C GLN A 618 -18.37 30.95 49.62
N ALA A 619 -18.68 29.71 50.00
CA ALA A 619 -19.29 29.42 51.30
C ALA A 619 -18.31 29.62 52.49
N LYS A 620 -17.00 29.47 52.28
CA LYS A 620 -15.97 29.78 53.29
C LYS A 620 -15.77 31.28 53.46
N ASP A 621 -15.81 32.03 52.36
CA ASP A 621 -15.63 33.49 52.33
C ASP A 621 -16.87 34.24 52.85
N ARG A 622 -18.08 33.78 52.49
CA ARG A 622 -19.35 34.46 52.83
C ARG A 622 -19.81 34.25 54.26
N PHE A 623 -19.66 33.04 54.80
CA PHE A 623 -20.14 32.68 56.15
C PHE A 623 -18.93 32.51 57.07
N GLN A 624 -18.76 33.39 58.05
CA GLN A 624 -17.59 33.37 58.95
C GLN A 624 -17.74 32.32 60.08
N THR A 625 -16.65 32.05 60.80
CA THR A 625 -16.67 31.22 62.02
C THR A 625 -17.25 32.02 63.19
N VAL A 626 -17.90 31.33 64.13
CA VAL A 626 -18.42 31.93 65.36
C VAL A 626 -17.58 31.46 66.55
N ASP A 627 -16.97 32.41 67.27
CA ASP A 627 -16.02 32.10 68.36
C ASP A 627 -16.72 31.79 69.70
N ILE A 628 -17.94 32.30 69.92
CA ILE A 628 -18.73 32.11 71.16
C ILE A 628 -20.20 31.86 70.78
N ILE A 629 -20.78 30.77 71.29
CA ILE A 629 -22.17 30.37 71.03
C ILE A 629 -23.01 30.61 72.30
N ASP A 630 -23.31 31.88 72.55
CA ASP A 630 -24.19 32.30 73.65
C ASP A 630 -25.67 32.18 73.28
N ARG A 631 -26.54 32.02 74.28
CA ARG A 631 -28.01 31.96 74.10
C ARG A 631 -28.58 33.12 73.29
N ASN A 632 -28.07 34.35 73.48
CA ASN A 632 -28.47 35.51 72.68
C ASN A 632 -28.01 35.41 71.22
N ALA A 633 -26.82 34.86 70.97
CA ALA A 633 -26.31 34.60 69.61
C ALA A 633 -27.08 33.49 68.90
N VAL A 634 -27.70 32.55 69.63
CA VAL A 634 -28.57 31.49 69.08
C VAL A 634 -29.99 31.99 68.80
N ILE A 635 -30.57 32.82 69.69
CA ILE A 635 -31.97 33.29 69.59
C ILE A 635 -32.11 34.53 68.70
N GLN A 636 -31.16 35.47 68.74
CA GLN A 636 -31.21 36.75 67.99
C GLN A 636 -30.15 36.83 66.89
N GLY A 637 -29.18 35.92 66.84
CA GLY A 637 -28.06 35.94 65.89
C GLY A 637 -28.23 34.97 64.73
N HIS A 638 -28.28 35.49 63.50
CA HIS A 638 -28.24 34.66 62.29
C HIS A 638 -26.89 33.92 62.11
N ALA A 639 -25.80 34.44 62.70
CA ALA A 639 -24.44 33.94 62.50
C ALA A 639 -24.26 32.46 62.90
N VAL A 640 -24.88 32.00 64.01
CA VAL A 640 -24.77 30.60 64.45
C VAL A 640 -25.48 29.67 63.46
N GLN A 641 -26.68 30.05 63.00
CA GLN A 641 -27.46 29.29 62.04
C GLN A 641 -26.76 29.24 60.67
N GLN A 642 -26.16 30.35 60.25
CA GLN A 642 -25.36 30.44 59.03
C GLN A 642 -24.07 29.60 59.11
N PHE A 643 -23.41 29.52 60.26
CA PHE A 643 -22.24 28.67 60.45
C PHE A 643 -22.60 27.16 60.49
N SER A 644 -23.72 26.78 61.10
CA SER A 644 -24.28 25.42 61.01
C SER A 644 -24.63 25.06 59.56
N PHE A 645 -25.39 25.92 58.87
CA PHE A 645 -25.74 25.75 57.46
C PHE A 645 -24.50 25.61 56.56
N LYS A 646 -23.53 26.51 56.69
CA LYS A 646 -22.23 26.44 55.99
C LYS A 646 -21.57 25.08 56.22
N SER A 647 -21.51 24.62 57.46
CA SER A 647 -20.80 23.38 57.82
C SER A 647 -21.48 22.15 57.24
N ARG A 648 -22.83 22.09 57.28
CA ARG A 648 -23.63 21.03 56.62
C ARG A 648 -23.51 21.07 55.09
N LEU A 649 -23.60 22.25 54.48
CA LEU A 649 -23.39 22.43 53.04
C LEU A 649 -21.98 21.94 52.63
N LEU A 650 -20.94 22.35 53.36
CA LEU A 650 -19.57 21.92 53.11
C LEU A 650 -19.40 20.41 53.29
N TYR A 651 -20.06 19.76 54.25
CA TYR A 651 -20.08 18.30 54.35
C TYR A 651 -20.60 17.66 53.06
N HIS A 652 -21.80 18.04 52.58
CA HIS A 652 -22.35 17.46 51.36
C HIS A 652 -21.50 17.78 50.10
N VAL A 653 -20.93 18.99 50.00
CA VAL A 653 -20.05 19.34 48.86
C VAL A 653 -18.72 18.60 48.89
N HIS A 654 -18.05 18.45 50.05
CA HIS A 654 -16.81 17.64 50.14
C HIS A 654 -17.09 16.15 49.84
N ASN A 655 -18.27 15.61 50.22
CA ASN A 655 -18.67 14.26 49.81
C ASN A 655 -18.90 14.13 48.29
N LEU A 656 -19.46 15.15 47.65
CA LEU A 656 -19.56 15.19 46.18
C LEU A 656 -18.16 15.22 45.56
N GLN A 657 -17.25 16.05 46.07
CA GLN A 657 -15.86 16.11 45.60
C GLN A 657 -15.14 14.76 45.75
N ALA A 658 -15.30 14.08 46.89
CA ALA A 658 -14.74 12.75 47.11
C ALA A 658 -15.13 11.77 45.98
N VAL A 659 -16.43 11.65 45.70
CA VAL A 659 -16.94 10.75 44.64
C VAL A 659 -16.48 11.22 43.25
N MET A 660 -16.47 12.52 42.99
CA MET A 660 -16.09 13.09 41.69
C MET A 660 -14.59 12.99 41.39
N HIS A 661 -13.72 13.10 42.39
CA HIS A 661 -12.30 12.82 42.23
C HIS A 661 -12.04 11.32 41.97
N GLN A 662 -12.80 10.42 42.60
CA GLN A 662 -12.71 8.99 42.25
C GLN A 662 -13.20 8.70 40.83
N PHE A 663 -14.29 9.33 40.37
CA PHE A 663 -14.69 9.27 38.95
C PHE A 663 -13.60 9.83 38.03
N PHE A 664 -13.02 10.99 38.36
CA PHE A 664 -11.97 11.61 37.54
C PHE A 664 -10.72 10.72 37.43
N TYR A 665 -10.31 10.09 38.53
CA TYR A 665 -9.24 9.11 38.52
C TYR A 665 -9.62 7.86 37.71
N GLY A 666 -10.78 7.25 38.00
CA GLY A 666 -11.25 6.04 37.31
C GLY A 666 -11.34 6.22 35.80
N LEU A 667 -11.96 7.29 35.31
CA LEU A 667 -12.10 7.58 33.87
C LEU A 667 -10.75 7.82 33.16
N ASN A 668 -9.70 8.19 33.90
CA ASN A 668 -8.34 8.38 33.39
C ASN A 668 -7.43 7.15 33.54
N VAL A 669 -7.94 6.02 34.06
CA VAL A 669 -7.17 4.76 34.24
C VAL A 669 -7.92 3.50 33.76
N ALA A 670 -9.26 3.56 33.64
CA ALA A 670 -10.12 2.42 33.32
C ALA A 670 -9.91 1.82 31.92
N THR A 671 -10.50 0.65 31.67
CA THR A 671 -10.53 0.11 30.31
C THR A 671 -11.32 1.04 29.35
N PRO A 672 -10.91 1.17 28.07
CA PRO A 672 -11.64 1.98 27.09
C PRO A 672 -13.11 1.58 26.91
N GLU A 673 -13.46 0.31 27.14
CA GLU A 673 -14.86 -0.12 27.15
C GLU A 673 -15.65 0.44 28.33
N THR A 674 -15.05 0.47 29.53
CA THR A 674 -15.68 1.04 30.73
C THR A 674 -15.86 2.55 30.60
N LEU A 675 -14.93 3.24 29.92
CA LEU A 675 -15.10 4.64 29.53
C LEU A 675 -16.30 4.86 28.58
N LEU A 676 -16.48 4.02 27.56
CA LEU A 676 -17.65 4.11 26.65
C LEU A 676 -18.98 3.78 27.37
N LYS A 677 -18.97 2.79 28.28
CA LYS A 677 -20.12 2.46 29.15
C LYS A 677 -20.50 3.64 30.05
N ALA A 678 -19.52 4.38 30.58
CA ALA A 678 -19.77 5.64 31.28
C ALA A 678 -20.32 6.72 30.34
N GLY A 679 -19.78 6.85 29.12
CA GLY A 679 -20.28 7.73 28.06
C GLY A 679 -21.79 7.67 27.87
N ALA A 680 -22.35 6.46 27.76
CA ALA A 680 -23.78 6.22 27.55
C ALA A 680 -24.71 6.79 28.65
N SER A 681 -24.17 7.13 29.84
CA SER A 681 -24.88 7.69 31.01
C SER A 681 -24.86 9.23 31.12
N ILE A 682 -24.40 9.92 30.07
CA ILE A 682 -24.38 11.40 30.01
C ILE A 682 -25.71 12.09 30.33
N PRO A 683 -26.86 11.67 29.78
CA PRO A 683 -28.13 12.35 30.03
C PRO A 683 -28.49 12.36 31.52
N GLU A 684 -28.21 11.25 32.19
CA GLU A 684 -28.42 11.05 33.62
C GLU A 684 -27.43 11.90 34.43
N MET A 685 -26.14 11.95 34.05
CA MET A 685 -25.14 12.82 34.72
C MET A 685 -25.44 14.32 34.57
N ILE A 686 -25.84 14.78 33.38
CA ILE A 686 -26.23 16.18 33.13
C ILE A 686 -27.46 16.58 33.96
N SER A 687 -28.37 15.64 34.26
CA SER A 687 -29.51 15.92 35.14
C SER A 687 -29.10 16.33 36.55
N GLN A 688 -28.00 15.76 37.07
CA GLN A 688 -27.49 16.03 38.41
C GLN A 688 -26.63 17.30 38.46
N GLU A 689 -25.90 17.62 37.38
CA GLU A 689 -25.12 18.87 37.29
C GLU A 689 -26.00 20.12 37.52
N LYS A 690 -27.25 20.09 37.05
CA LYS A 690 -28.23 21.18 37.27
C LYS A 690 -28.52 21.49 38.74
N VAL A 691 -28.40 20.49 39.63
CA VAL A 691 -28.55 20.71 41.09
C VAL A 691 -27.42 21.60 41.62
N ILE A 692 -26.21 21.41 41.10
CA ILE A 692 -25.02 22.15 41.48
C ILE A 692 -25.07 23.56 40.88
N ASP A 693 -25.53 23.69 39.63
CA ASP A 693 -25.75 25.00 39.00
C ASP A 693 -26.78 25.83 39.77
N GLY A 694 -27.87 25.24 40.28
CA GLY A 694 -28.81 25.93 41.15
C GLY A 694 -28.16 26.51 42.43
N ILE A 695 -27.22 25.80 43.04
CA ILE A 695 -26.45 26.31 44.21
C ILE A 695 -25.49 27.43 43.78
N VAL A 696 -24.85 27.31 42.61
CA VAL A 696 -24.00 28.36 42.04
C VAL A 696 -24.81 29.61 41.65
N GLU A 697 -26.06 29.46 41.20
CA GLU A 697 -26.98 30.56 40.93
C GLU A 697 -27.46 31.25 42.21
N LEU A 698 -27.82 30.49 43.25
CA LEU A 698 -28.12 31.04 44.58
C LEU A 698 -26.93 31.79 45.19
N LEU A 699 -25.70 31.33 44.95
CA LEU A 699 -24.48 32.09 45.31
C LEU A 699 -24.34 33.38 44.50
N LYS A 700 -24.44 33.33 43.17
CA LYS A 700 -24.35 34.51 42.28
C LYS A 700 -25.41 35.58 42.61
N ALA A 701 -26.62 35.15 42.97
CA ALA A 701 -27.73 36.03 43.33
C ALA A 701 -27.64 36.54 44.78
N ASN A 702 -26.66 36.10 45.58
CA ASN A 702 -26.57 36.29 47.03
C ASN A 702 -27.80 35.74 47.81
N GLN A 703 -28.57 34.84 47.21
CA GLN A 703 -29.80 34.25 47.79
C GLN A 703 -29.55 32.98 48.61
N LEU A 704 -28.37 32.36 48.50
CA LEU A 704 -28.00 31.22 49.35
C LEU A 704 -27.96 31.67 50.83
N ASP A 705 -28.76 31.04 51.69
CA ASP A 705 -29.00 31.44 53.08
C ASP A 705 -29.17 30.22 54.00
N GLU A 706 -29.36 30.45 55.31
CA GLU A 706 -29.58 29.39 56.29
C GLU A 706 -30.88 28.58 56.10
N ASN A 707 -31.86 29.08 55.33
CA ASN A 707 -33.12 28.39 55.01
C ASN A 707 -33.02 27.49 53.76
N SER A 708 -31.97 27.66 52.94
CA SER A 708 -31.75 26.91 51.71
C SER A 708 -31.60 25.40 51.99
N SER A 709 -32.33 24.56 51.22
CA SER A 709 -32.30 23.09 51.39
C SER A 709 -31.02 22.47 50.81
N THR A 710 -30.41 21.57 51.57
CA THR A 710 -29.27 20.72 51.14
C THR A 710 -29.70 19.36 50.56
N ASP A 711 -30.98 19.00 50.69
CA ASP A 711 -31.51 17.63 50.43
C ASP A 711 -31.29 17.18 48.98
N ASN A 712 -31.29 18.12 48.02
CA ASN A 712 -31.05 17.81 46.61
C ASN A 712 -29.57 17.53 46.33
N LEU A 713 -28.65 18.17 47.05
CA LEU A 713 -27.22 17.88 46.96
C LEU A 713 -26.90 16.52 47.60
N GLU A 714 -27.57 16.16 48.69
CA GLU A 714 -27.46 14.82 49.28
C GLU A 714 -27.93 13.72 48.31
N LYS A 715 -29.08 13.91 47.65
CA LYS A 715 -29.55 12.99 46.60
C LYS A 715 -28.55 12.87 45.43
N CYS A 716 -27.95 13.99 45.02
CA CYS A 716 -26.90 14.04 44.00
C CYS A 716 -25.65 13.22 44.41
N VAL A 717 -25.19 13.36 45.66
CA VAL A 717 -24.10 12.54 46.24
C VAL A 717 -24.46 11.06 46.25
N THR A 718 -25.69 10.71 46.63
CA THR A 718 -26.16 9.31 46.66
C THR A 718 -26.27 8.70 45.26
N PHE A 719 -26.78 9.45 44.28
CA PHE A 719 -26.81 9.05 42.86
C PHE A 719 -25.40 8.73 42.36
N PHE A 720 -24.44 9.65 42.54
CA PHE A 720 -23.08 9.44 42.06
C PHE A 720 -22.37 8.30 42.80
N ASN A 721 -22.63 8.09 44.10
CA ASN A 721 -22.13 6.91 44.83
C ASN A 721 -22.64 5.59 44.22
N ALA A 722 -23.94 5.49 43.95
CA ALA A 722 -24.54 4.30 43.37
C ALA A 722 -24.00 4.05 41.96
N MET A 723 -23.94 5.08 41.13
CA MET A 723 -23.44 5.00 39.75
C MET A 723 -21.94 4.64 39.69
N TYR A 724 -21.12 5.15 40.60
CA TYR A 724 -19.71 4.75 40.73
C TYR A 724 -19.59 3.24 41.01
N SER A 725 -20.43 2.73 41.92
CA SER A 725 -20.48 1.30 42.27
C SER A 725 -21.01 0.39 41.14
N VAL A 726 -21.69 0.95 40.14
CA VAL A 726 -22.18 0.21 38.96
C VAL A 726 -21.18 0.25 37.81
N LEU A 727 -20.53 1.40 37.57
CA LEU A 727 -19.65 1.60 36.42
C LEU A 727 -18.19 1.18 36.67
N LEU A 728 -17.64 1.43 37.86
CA LEU A 728 -16.19 1.36 38.11
C LEU A 728 -15.76 0.30 39.14
N ALA A 729 -16.69 -0.34 39.85
CA ALA A 729 -16.40 -1.30 40.92
C ALA A 729 -15.61 -2.54 40.47
N ASN A 730 -15.69 -2.93 39.19
CA ASN A 730 -15.03 -4.14 38.67
C ASN A 730 -13.50 -3.99 38.47
N GLU A 731 -12.98 -2.75 38.47
CA GLU A 731 -11.59 -2.46 38.09
C GLU A 731 -10.70 -1.99 39.28
N ASN A 732 -11.25 -1.90 40.50
CA ASN A 732 -10.54 -1.50 41.74
C ASN A 732 -9.78 -0.15 41.64
N LEU A 733 -10.34 0.82 40.92
CA LEU A 733 -9.70 2.09 40.57
C LEU A 733 -9.90 3.18 41.64
N THR A 734 -9.36 2.98 42.83
CA THR A 734 -9.42 3.97 43.92
C THR A 734 -8.12 4.78 44.01
N ASN A 735 -8.22 6.12 44.01
CA ASN A 735 -7.15 7.01 44.46
C ASN A 735 -7.29 7.22 45.97
N GLU A 736 -6.49 6.47 46.72
CA GLU A 736 -6.52 6.37 48.18
C GLU A 736 -6.23 7.73 48.83
N VAL A 737 -5.16 8.41 48.40
CA VAL A 737 -4.67 9.64 49.02
C VAL A 737 -5.68 10.78 48.86
N GLN A 738 -6.27 10.93 47.66
CA GLN A 738 -7.30 11.94 47.43
C GLN A 738 -8.60 11.60 48.16
N LEU A 739 -8.98 10.31 48.24
CA LEU A 739 -10.16 9.88 49.01
C LEU A 739 -10.03 10.22 50.50
N ILE A 740 -8.87 9.98 51.11
CA ILE A 740 -8.61 10.36 52.51
C ILE A 740 -8.62 11.88 52.66
N ARG A 741 -8.03 12.63 51.71
CA ARG A 741 -7.99 14.10 51.72
C ARG A 741 -9.41 14.70 51.71
N ASP A 742 -10.29 14.20 50.86
CA ASP A 742 -11.68 14.69 50.75
C ASP A 742 -12.54 14.25 51.95
N PHE A 743 -12.43 12.99 52.41
CA PHE A 743 -13.11 12.57 53.64
C PHE A 743 -12.59 13.32 54.88
N THR A 744 -11.31 13.67 54.95
CA THR A 744 -10.78 14.52 56.04
C THR A 744 -11.46 15.89 56.06
N ALA A 745 -11.71 16.49 54.89
CA ALA A 745 -12.43 17.76 54.77
C ALA A 745 -13.95 17.62 55.09
N SER A 746 -14.56 16.53 54.62
CA SER A 746 -15.95 16.17 54.92
C SER A 746 -16.18 15.99 56.43
N ILE A 747 -15.44 15.07 57.08
CA ILE A 747 -15.56 14.75 58.51
C ILE A 747 -15.25 16.00 59.36
N THR A 748 -14.26 16.84 58.97
CA THR A 748 -14.03 18.12 59.66
C THR A 748 -15.27 19.02 59.61
N SER A 749 -15.92 19.13 58.44
CA SER A 749 -17.13 19.94 58.26
C SER A 749 -18.33 19.39 59.05
N ALA A 750 -18.47 18.06 59.12
CA ALA A 750 -19.46 17.43 59.99
C ALA A 750 -19.19 17.71 61.47
N CYS A 751 -17.95 17.63 61.94
CA CYS A 751 -17.58 17.99 63.31
C CYS A 751 -17.76 19.50 63.60
N ASP A 752 -17.70 20.38 62.60
CA ASP A 752 -18.06 21.80 62.74
C ASP A 752 -19.57 21.97 62.91
N ALA A 753 -20.39 21.31 62.09
CA ALA A 753 -21.85 21.30 62.22
C ALA A 753 -22.32 20.70 63.56
N ILE A 754 -21.91 19.46 63.86
CA ILE A 754 -22.24 18.71 65.09
C ILE A 754 -21.89 19.51 66.35
N SER A 755 -20.70 20.10 66.40
CA SER A 755 -20.28 20.92 67.55
C SER A 755 -21.08 22.21 67.69
N THR A 756 -21.53 22.79 66.57
CA THR A 756 -22.35 24.03 66.57
C THR A 756 -23.79 23.74 67.00
N ASP A 757 -24.38 22.67 66.47
CA ASP A 757 -25.76 22.28 66.77
C ASP A 757 -25.89 21.77 68.22
N SER A 758 -24.91 21.01 68.74
CA SER A 758 -24.85 20.61 70.15
C SER A 758 -24.61 21.79 71.10
N ALA A 759 -23.71 22.72 70.77
CA ALA A 759 -23.52 23.93 71.59
C ALA A 759 -24.77 24.81 71.57
N SER A 760 -25.48 24.90 70.44
CA SER A 760 -26.75 25.63 70.33
C SER A 760 -27.84 25.00 71.21
N MET A 761 -27.96 23.67 71.23
CA MET A 761 -28.88 22.98 72.15
C MET A 761 -28.49 23.16 73.62
N GLN A 762 -27.19 23.15 73.95
CA GLN A 762 -26.68 23.41 75.30
C GLN A 762 -26.99 24.84 75.77
N ALA A 763 -26.86 25.85 74.90
CA ALA A 763 -27.21 27.25 75.20
C ALA A 763 -28.73 27.51 75.35
N LEU A 764 -29.57 26.63 74.80
CA LEU A 764 -31.04 26.70 74.91
C LEU A 764 -31.61 25.93 76.11
N LEU A 765 -30.80 25.14 76.82
CA LEU A 765 -31.20 24.46 78.07
C LEU A 765 -31.55 25.46 79.18
N LYS A 766 -32.18 24.94 80.23
CA LYS A 766 -32.44 25.70 81.46
C LYS A 766 -31.15 25.84 82.29
N THR A 767 -30.89 27.02 82.82
CA THR A 767 -29.81 27.25 83.80
C THR A 767 -29.98 26.32 85.00
N GLY A 768 -28.98 25.44 85.21
CA GLY A 768 -29.01 24.35 86.20
C GLY A 768 -29.21 22.94 85.61
N ASP A 769 -29.79 22.79 84.41
CA ASP A 769 -29.92 21.49 83.72
C ASP A 769 -28.62 21.07 82.99
N GLU A 770 -27.53 21.85 83.07
CA GLU A 770 -26.22 21.51 82.47
C GLU A 770 -25.66 20.16 82.96
N ALA A 771 -25.90 19.83 84.23
CA ALA A 771 -25.50 18.56 84.83
C ALA A 771 -26.48 17.40 84.55
N SER A 772 -27.58 17.65 83.81
CA SER A 772 -28.56 16.62 83.45
C SER A 772 -28.07 15.70 82.32
N GLU A 773 -28.79 14.61 82.05
CA GLU A 773 -28.39 13.63 81.03
C GLU A 773 -28.21 14.26 79.64
N SER A 774 -29.12 15.13 79.20
CA SER A 774 -29.00 15.79 77.88
C SER A 774 -27.84 16.81 77.85
N GLY A 775 -27.60 17.55 78.94
CA GLY A 775 -26.45 18.44 79.07
C GLY A 775 -25.11 17.70 78.99
N GLN A 776 -24.96 16.61 79.77
CA GLN A 776 -23.79 15.74 79.72
C GLN A 776 -23.61 15.05 78.36
N LEU A 777 -24.70 14.74 77.66
CA LEU A 777 -24.65 14.18 76.31
C LEU A 777 -24.15 15.21 75.28
N MET A 778 -24.67 16.45 75.31
CA MET A 778 -24.20 17.52 74.42
C MET A 778 -22.73 17.88 74.67
N GLN A 779 -22.31 17.99 75.94
CA GLN A 779 -20.91 18.22 76.28
C GLN A 779 -20.00 17.10 75.74
N TYR A 780 -20.38 15.83 75.94
CA TYR A 780 -19.64 14.69 75.38
C TYR A 780 -19.54 14.73 73.85
N VAL A 781 -20.59 15.17 73.15
CA VAL A 781 -20.58 15.33 71.68
C VAL A 781 -19.59 16.42 71.25
N ILE A 782 -19.55 17.54 71.96
CA ILE A 782 -18.61 18.66 71.71
C ILE A 782 -17.16 18.20 71.96
N ASP A 783 -16.89 17.58 73.11
CA ASP A 783 -15.54 17.11 73.49
C ASP A 783 -15.02 16.03 72.52
N SER A 784 -15.89 15.10 72.12
CA SER A 784 -15.57 14.07 71.13
C SER A 784 -15.29 14.68 69.75
N SER A 785 -16.08 15.68 69.34
CA SER A 785 -15.89 16.39 68.06
C SER A 785 -14.61 17.22 68.06
N SER A 786 -14.27 17.86 69.19
CA SER A 786 -13.00 18.58 69.38
C SER A 786 -11.81 17.63 69.28
N THR A 787 -11.88 16.46 69.93
CA THR A 787 -10.86 15.42 69.86
C THR A 787 -10.69 14.90 68.42
N MET A 788 -11.79 14.62 67.73
CA MET A 788 -11.77 14.17 66.34
C MET A 788 -11.13 15.21 65.39
N LYS A 789 -11.42 16.51 65.59
CA LYS A 789 -10.76 17.61 64.86
C LYS A 789 -9.24 17.65 65.09
N GLN A 790 -8.73 17.19 66.25
CA GLN A 790 -7.28 17.09 66.48
C GLN A 790 -6.67 15.95 65.65
N HIS A 791 -7.29 14.76 65.62
CA HIS A 791 -6.84 13.66 64.75
C HIS A 791 -6.90 14.03 63.27
N LEU A 792 -7.96 14.70 62.81
CA LEU A 792 -8.11 15.17 61.43
C LEU A 792 -7.04 16.21 61.03
N LYS A 793 -6.62 17.09 61.96
CA LYS A 793 -5.48 18.00 61.76
C LYS A 793 -4.15 17.25 61.61
N LEU A 794 -3.96 16.14 62.34
CA LEU A 794 -2.78 15.28 62.18
C LEU A 794 -2.78 14.56 60.82
N ILE A 795 -3.91 13.95 60.43
CA ILE A 795 -4.09 13.32 59.11
C ILE A 795 -3.77 14.33 57.99
N LYS A 796 -4.41 15.51 58.01
CA LYS A 796 -4.19 16.55 57.00
C LYS A 796 -2.72 17.02 56.89
N ARG A 797 -1.95 16.97 57.99
CA ARG A 797 -0.53 17.33 58.01
C ARG A 797 0.40 16.22 57.51
N ARG A 798 -0.02 14.95 57.60
CA ARG A 798 0.75 13.76 57.20
C ARG A 798 0.43 13.25 55.78
N LEU A 799 -0.72 13.62 55.23
CA LEU A 799 -1.02 13.34 53.82
C LEU A 799 -0.03 14.07 52.88
N PRO A 800 0.47 13.41 51.82
CA PRO A 800 1.27 14.08 50.80
C PRO A 800 0.51 15.24 50.14
N GLN A 801 1.25 16.27 49.77
CA GLN A 801 0.71 17.41 49.02
C GLN A 801 0.70 17.16 47.50
N ASP A 802 1.68 16.40 46.98
CA ASP A 802 1.77 16.04 45.57
C ASP A 802 0.57 15.18 45.12
N GLU A 803 -0.13 15.64 44.08
CA GLU A 803 -1.31 14.98 43.50
C GLU A 803 -0.95 13.69 42.72
N ASN A 804 0.32 13.48 42.38
CA ASN A 804 0.77 12.28 41.67
C ASN A 804 0.87 11.03 42.57
N ILE A 805 0.81 11.18 43.90
CA ILE A 805 0.87 10.04 44.85
C ILE A 805 -0.56 9.50 45.06
N ILE A 806 -0.88 8.42 44.35
CA ILE A 806 -2.24 7.84 44.27
C ILE A 806 -2.51 6.82 45.40
N LYS A 807 -1.47 6.10 45.85
CA LYS A 807 -1.58 5.02 46.84
C LYS A 807 -0.90 5.37 48.16
N SER A 808 -1.53 4.91 49.23
CA SER A 808 -1.13 5.07 50.63
C SER A 808 -0.73 3.75 51.30
N GLY A 809 -1.09 2.60 50.70
CA GLY A 809 -0.81 1.27 51.25
C GLY A 809 -1.88 0.75 52.22
N LEU A 810 -2.95 1.52 52.44
CA LEU A 810 -4.06 1.15 53.31
C LEU A 810 -4.77 -0.11 52.83
N SER A 811 -5.32 -0.87 53.77
CA SER A 811 -6.21 -1.98 53.43
C SER A 811 -7.55 -1.44 52.90
N ASP A 812 -8.13 -2.11 51.91
CA ASP A 812 -9.46 -1.78 51.37
C ASP A 812 -10.55 -1.80 52.47
N LYS A 813 -10.37 -2.67 53.48
CA LYS A 813 -11.19 -2.64 54.70
C LYS A 813 -11.11 -1.30 55.44
N THR A 814 -9.92 -0.70 55.56
CA THR A 814 -9.76 0.62 56.20
C THR A 814 -10.44 1.72 55.39
N LEU A 815 -10.42 1.64 54.05
CA LEU A 815 -11.11 2.60 53.18
C LEU A 815 -12.64 2.45 53.26
N THR A 816 -13.16 1.22 53.35
CA THR A 816 -14.59 0.98 53.58
C THR A 816 -15.05 1.40 54.98
N ASN A 817 -14.24 1.14 56.02
CA ASN A 817 -14.47 1.66 57.37
C ASN A 817 -14.51 3.21 57.40
N LEU A 818 -13.57 3.89 56.72
CA LEU A 818 -13.55 5.35 56.59
C LEU A 818 -14.83 5.89 55.92
N LYS A 819 -15.28 5.26 54.83
CA LYS A 819 -16.53 5.63 54.15
C LYS A 819 -17.75 5.44 55.06
N GLN A 820 -17.84 4.31 55.77
CA GLN A 820 -18.93 4.03 56.71
C GLN A 820 -18.94 5.01 57.89
N ALA A 821 -17.79 5.32 58.46
CA ALA A 821 -17.66 6.28 59.56
C ALA A 821 -18.13 7.69 59.15
N ASN A 822 -17.75 8.14 57.94
CA ASN A 822 -18.21 9.39 57.36
C ASN A 822 -19.73 9.41 57.09
N GLU A 823 -20.35 8.30 56.67
CA GLU A 823 -21.81 8.19 56.50
C GLU A 823 -22.55 8.22 57.85
N GLN A 824 -22.07 7.46 58.84
CA GLN A 824 -22.65 7.41 60.18
C GLN A 824 -22.57 8.77 60.88
N LEU A 825 -21.46 9.50 60.70
CA LEU A 825 -21.31 10.87 61.19
C LEU A 825 -22.27 11.84 60.47
N GLY A 826 -22.58 11.60 59.19
CA GLY A 826 -23.62 12.32 58.45
C GLY A 826 -25.01 12.13 59.03
N LYS A 827 -25.38 10.89 59.39
CA LYS A 827 -26.66 10.59 60.07
C LYS A 827 -26.74 11.30 61.42
N ALA A 828 -25.67 11.24 62.23
CA ALA A 828 -25.60 11.95 63.50
C ALA A 828 -25.71 13.49 63.33
N MET A 829 -25.05 14.06 62.32
CA MET A 829 -25.16 15.49 61.96
C MET A 829 -26.60 15.88 61.60
N THR A 830 -27.27 15.10 60.76
CA THR A 830 -28.66 15.38 60.36
C THR A 830 -29.64 15.27 61.53
N SER A 831 -29.50 14.25 62.39
CA SER A 831 -30.34 14.13 63.59
C SER A 831 -30.14 15.28 64.59
N LEU A 832 -28.88 15.71 64.81
CA LEU A 832 -28.57 16.84 65.69
C LEU A 832 -29.07 18.17 65.11
N PHE A 833 -28.96 18.39 63.80
CA PHE A 833 -29.52 19.57 63.13
C PHE A 833 -31.05 19.65 63.29
N ILE A 834 -31.77 18.55 63.06
CA ILE A 834 -33.23 18.50 63.25
C ILE A 834 -33.58 18.78 64.71
N SER A 835 -32.83 18.18 65.65
CA SER A 835 -33.01 18.40 67.10
C SER A 835 -32.80 19.86 67.50
N ALA A 836 -31.72 20.49 67.03
CA ALA A 836 -31.40 21.89 67.31
C ALA A 836 -32.44 22.85 66.70
N LYS A 837 -32.91 22.57 65.48
CA LYS A 837 -33.98 23.35 64.83
C LYS A 837 -35.30 23.25 65.60
N LEU A 838 -35.67 22.06 66.07
CA LEU A 838 -36.87 21.86 66.90
C LEU A 838 -36.72 22.50 68.29
N ALA A 839 -35.54 22.44 68.90
CA ALA A 839 -35.25 23.09 70.18
C ALA A 839 -35.37 24.62 70.06
N LEU A 840 -34.84 25.23 68.98
CA LEU A 840 -35.02 26.65 68.70
C LEU A 840 -36.48 27.03 68.39
N GLN A 841 -37.21 26.17 67.67
CA GLN A 841 -38.64 26.38 67.40
C GLN A 841 -39.48 26.35 68.68
N THR A 842 -39.21 25.43 69.62
CA THR A 842 -39.96 25.39 70.90
C THR A 842 -39.67 26.61 71.78
N VAL A 843 -38.46 27.18 71.75
CA VAL A 843 -38.16 28.45 72.46
C VAL A 843 -38.82 29.65 71.77
N THR A 844 -38.71 29.76 70.44
CA THR A 844 -39.28 30.91 69.70
C THR A 844 -40.81 30.95 69.65
N LEU A 845 -41.48 29.80 69.65
CA LEU A 845 -42.96 29.72 69.65
C LEU A 845 -43.60 30.13 70.98
N ASN A 846 -42.87 30.08 72.09
CA ASN A 846 -43.42 30.41 73.42
C ASN A 846 -43.42 31.92 73.74
N GLY A 847 -42.85 32.77 72.87
CA GLY A 847 -42.96 34.24 72.94
C GLY A 847 -42.16 34.95 74.05
N GLU A 848 -41.84 34.27 75.16
CA GLU A 848 -41.07 34.82 76.27
C GLU A 848 -39.57 34.50 76.14
N THR A 849 -38.71 35.52 76.16
CA THR A 849 -37.24 35.38 76.00
C THR A 849 -36.55 34.56 77.10
N GLU A 850 -37.22 34.34 78.24
CA GLU A 850 -36.72 33.49 79.33
C GLU A 850 -37.01 31.99 79.10
N THR A 851 -37.90 31.62 78.17
CA THR A 851 -38.27 30.21 77.98
C THR A 851 -37.10 29.36 77.52
N SER A 852 -36.82 28.31 78.28
CA SER A 852 -35.70 27.38 78.10
C SER A 852 -36.21 25.97 77.86
N VAL A 853 -35.51 25.18 77.05
CA VAL A 853 -35.81 23.76 76.90
C VAL A 853 -35.43 23.03 78.20
N THR A 854 -36.33 22.20 78.74
CA THR A 854 -36.04 21.33 79.88
C THR A 854 -35.34 20.05 79.42
N ASN A 855 -34.55 19.42 80.29
CA ASN A 855 -33.90 18.14 80.02
C ASN A 855 -34.86 17.10 79.39
N THR A 856 -36.06 16.92 79.95
CA THR A 856 -37.07 15.99 79.42
C THR A 856 -37.51 16.33 78.00
N LYS A 857 -37.78 17.61 77.72
CA LYS A 857 -38.24 18.04 76.39
C LYS A 857 -37.12 17.93 75.35
N LEU A 858 -35.86 18.20 75.73
CA LEU A 858 -34.73 18.02 74.83
C LEU A 858 -34.52 16.53 74.48
N LEU A 859 -34.68 15.62 75.44
CA LEU A 859 -34.61 14.17 75.19
C LEU A 859 -35.76 13.67 74.30
N GLU A 860 -36.98 14.20 74.43
CA GLU A 860 -38.09 13.91 73.52
C GLU A 860 -37.78 14.36 72.07
N LEU A 861 -37.26 15.59 71.90
CA LEU A 861 -36.92 16.14 70.58
C LEU A 861 -35.73 15.41 69.93
N LEU A 862 -34.74 14.98 70.72
CA LEU A 862 -33.65 14.13 70.27
C LEU A 862 -34.20 12.78 69.79
N SER A 863 -34.98 12.07 70.62
CA SER A 863 -35.52 10.75 70.24
C SER A 863 -36.36 10.81 68.95
N ALA A 864 -37.27 11.77 68.83
CA ALA A 864 -38.07 11.95 67.60
C ALA A 864 -37.23 12.30 66.35
N SER A 865 -36.06 12.91 66.53
CA SER A 865 -35.11 13.22 65.44
C SER A 865 -34.21 12.04 65.08
N PHE A 866 -33.95 11.13 66.03
CA PHE A 866 -33.18 9.91 65.81
C PHE A 866 -34.05 8.81 65.18
N GLU A 867 -35.26 8.58 65.67
CA GLU A 867 -36.27 7.69 65.08
C GLU A 867 -36.47 8.00 63.58
N LYS A 868 -36.59 9.28 63.23
CA LYS A 868 -36.76 9.76 61.84
C LYS A 868 -35.56 9.51 60.91
N VAL A 869 -34.35 9.34 61.43
CA VAL A 869 -33.10 9.28 60.62
C VAL A 869 -32.45 7.90 60.65
N TYR A 870 -32.63 7.14 61.73
CA TYR A 870 -32.12 5.79 61.88
C TYR A 870 -33.16 4.71 61.58
N GLU A 871 -34.47 5.05 61.59
CA GLU A 871 -35.61 4.15 61.33
C GLU A 871 -35.53 2.83 62.11
N GLN A 872 -34.98 1.77 61.50
CA GLN A 872 -34.89 0.42 62.06
C GLN A 872 -33.64 0.21 62.94
N ASP A 873 -32.65 1.11 62.86
CA ASP A 873 -31.38 1.06 63.60
C ASP A 873 -31.38 1.91 64.89
N ASP A 874 -32.52 2.50 65.29
CA ASP A 874 -32.52 3.36 66.48
C ASP A 874 -32.34 2.59 67.80
N ARG A 875 -31.45 3.12 68.64
CA ARG A 875 -31.11 2.61 69.99
C ARG A 875 -31.25 3.72 71.04
N GLY A 876 -31.95 4.79 70.68
CA GLY A 876 -32.02 6.03 71.42
C GLY A 876 -30.80 6.94 71.19
N PRO A 877 -30.99 8.27 71.30
CA PRO A 877 -29.98 9.26 70.93
C PRO A 877 -28.66 9.12 71.71
N ASN A 878 -28.73 8.77 73.00
CA ASN A 878 -27.56 8.62 73.87
C ASN A 878 -26.64 7.48 73.39
N GLN A 879 -27.20 6.30 73.07
CA GLN A 879 -26.39 5.17 72.61
C GLN A 879 -25.90 5.38 71.16
N ASN A 880 -26.75 5.90 70.27
CA ASN A 880 -26.38 6.08 68.86
C ASN A 880 -25.30 7.17 68.68
N LEU A 881 -25.39 8.31 69.39
CA LEU A 881 -24.33 9.33 69.38
C LEU A 881 -23.01 8.81 69.95
N ARG A 882 -23.04 8.13 71.11
CA ARG A 882 -21.82 7.59 71.74
C ARG A 882 -21.17 6.52 70.88
N SER A 883 -21.95 5.62 70.27
CA SER A 883 -21.46 4.59 69.35
C SER A 883 -20.83 5.19 68.10
N CYS A 884 -21.54 6.12 67.43
CA CYS A 884 -21.06 6.79 66.22
C CYS A 884 -19.75 7.57 66.45
N LEU A 885 -19.71 8.42 67.48
CA LEU A 885 -18.56 9.29 67.75
C LEU A 885 -17.35 8.50 68.26
N SER A 886 -17.53 7.53 69.15
CA SER A 886 -16.40 6.72 69.64
C SER A 886 -15.81 5.83 68.55
N SER A 887 -16.64 5.22 67.70
CA SER A 887 -16.19 4.45 66.53
C SER A 887 -15.42 5.33 65.54
N THR A 888 -16.02 6.45 65.11
CA THR A 888 -15.39 7.37 64.14
C THR A 888 -14.08 7.95 64.68
N ASN A 889 -14.03 8.36 65.96
CA ASN A 889 -12.82 8.89 66.56
C ASN A 889 -11.72 7.82 66.69
N THR A 890 -12.10 6.55 66.93
CA THR A 890 -11.17 5.42 66.94
C THR A 890 -10.58 5.18 65.55
N GLU A 891 -11.40 5.16 64.50
CA GLU A 891 -10.93 5.03 63.11
C GLU A 891 -10.03 6.21 62.70
N MET A 892 -10.38 7.45 63.05
CA MET A 892 -9.53 8.63 62.78
C MET A 892 -8.20 8.55 63.53
N SER A 893 -8.19 8.05 64.77
CA SER A 893 -6.95 7.85 65.54
C SER A 893 -6.08 6.75 64.93
N GLN A 894 -6.67 5.63 64.49
CA GLN A 894 -5.93 4.56 63.81
C GLN A 894 -5.35 5.01 62.47
N LEU A 895 -6.10 5.79 61.69
CA LEU A 895 -5.65 6.36 60.42
C LEU A 895 -4.53 7.41 60.62
N ALA A 896 -4.65 8.27 61.63
CA ALA A 896 -3.61 9.22 62.00
C ALA A 896 -2.30 8.52 62.43
N GLN A 897 -2.41 7.41 63.15
CA GLN A 897 -1.27 6.59 63.56
C GLN A 897 -0.64 5.84 62.37
N TYR A 898 -1.45 5.24 61.49
CA TYR A 898 -0.95 4.57 60.29
C TYR A 898 -0.16 5.53 59.38
N LEU A 899 -0.67 6.74 59.16
CA LEU A 899 0.03 7.76 58.36
C LEU A 899 1.28 8.32 59.04
N LEU A 900 1.41 8.19 60.37
CA LEU A 900 2.62 8.51 61.11
C LEU A 900 3.69 7.40 60.96
N ASP A 901 3.29 6.15 61.13
CA ASP A 901 4.19 5.00 61.10
C ASP A 901 4.75 4.70 59.70
N ASN A 902 3.99 5.01 58.64
CA ASN A 902 4.34 4.71 57.25
C ASN A 902 4.74 5.97 56.44
N GLU A 903 4.99 7.11 57.08
CA GLU A 903 5.26 8.42 56.42
C GLU A 903 6.39 8.32 55.36
N TYR A 904 7.48 7.60 55.68
CA TYR A 904 8.60 7.40 54.75
C TYR A 904 8.25 6.48 53.57
N GLU A 905 7.47 5.42 53.79
CA GLU A 905 7.07 4.51 52.71
C GLU A 905 6.15 5.21 51.70
N ILE A 906 5.16 5.97 52.20
CA ILE A 906 4.24 6.75 51.37
C ILE A 906 4.98 7.78 50.52
N MET A 907 6.00 8.45 51.06
CA MET A 907 6.85 9.35 50.28
C MET A 907 7.73 8.60 49.26
N SER A 908 8.24 7.40 49.58
CA SER A 908 9.11 6.63 48.67
C SER A 908 8.40 6.15 47.40
N LEU A 909 7.08 5.89 47.46
CA LEU A 909 6.25 5.45 46.33
C LEU A 909 6.22 6.46 45.16
N GLN A 910 6.55 7.73 45.41
CA GLN A 910 6.60 8.81 44.42
C GLN A 910 7.53 8.51 43.22
N SER A 911 8.53 7.64 43.41
CA SER A 911 9.54 7.30 42.39
C SER A 911 9.16 6.12 41.46
N ALA A 912 8.05 5.43 41.70
CA ALA A 912 7.70 4.18 41.01
C ALA A 912 6.58 4.29 39.96
N ILE A 913 5.85 5.40 39.88
CA ILE A 913 4.63 5.52 39.07
C ILE A 913 4.95 6.15 37.70
N THR A 914 5.13 5.31 36.68
CA THR A 914 4.97 5.76 35.28
C THR A 914 3.53 6.22 35.06
N LYS A 915 3.31 7.47 34.63
CA LYS A 915 1.95 7.99 34.39
C LYS A 915 1.19 7.06 33.43
N PRO A 916 0.00 6.54 33.81
CA PRO A 916 -0.81 5.71 32.92
C PRO A 916 -1.27 6.55 31.72
N ILE A 917 -1.31 5.92 30.54
CA ILE A 917 -1.84 6.55 29.32
C ILE A 917 -3.36 6.58 29.43
N ALA A 918 -3.96 7.76 29.33
CA ALA A 918 -5.39 7.94 29.51
C ALA A 918 -6.20 7.08 28.49
N PRO A 919 -7.33 6.46 28.89
CA PRO A 919 -8.02 5.47 28.06
C PRO A 919 -8.56 6.05 26.75
N ILE A 920 -8.92 7.34 26.75
CA ILE A 920 -9.32 8.09 25.55
C ILE A 920 -8.19 8.20 24.52
N VAL A 921 -6.92 8.25 24.94
CA VAL A 921 -5.75 8.27 24.04
C VAL A 921 -5.51 6.89 23.44
N LEU A 922 -5.62 5.83 24.25
CA LEU A 922 -5.55 4.44 23.76
C LEU A 922 -6.68 4.15 22.76
N ARG A 923 -7.89 4.66 23.03
CA ARG A 923 -9.06 4.57 22.15
C ARG A 923 -8.85 5.35 20.83
N ALA A 924 -8.32 6.57 20.89
CA ALA A 924 -7.99 7.34 19.69
C ALA A 924 -6.89 6.67 18.83
N GLN A 925 -5.87 6.09 19.46
CA GLN A 925 -4.84 5.29 18.78
C GLN A 925 -5.45 4.04 18.11
N PHE A 926 -6.36 3.35 18.79
CA PHE A 926 -7.08 2.19 18.25
C PHE A 926 -7.94 2.57 17.04
N ILE A 927 -8.72 3.65 17.12
CA ILE A 927 -9.54 4.14 15.99
C ILE A 927 -8.65 4.56 14.82
N LYS A 928 -7.52 5.25 15.06
CA LYS A 928 -6.57 5.62 14.01
C LYS A 928 -6.03 4.37 13.30
N LYS A 929 -5.64 3.33 14.06
CA LYS A 929 -5.19 2.05 13.50
C LYS A 929 -6.29 1.34 12.70
N GLN A 930 -7.54 1.36 13.16
CA GLN A 930 -8.68 0.82 12.41
C GLN A 930 -8.94 1.59 11.11
N LEU A 931 -8.75 2.91 11.07
CA LEU A 931 -8.86 3.72 9.85
C LEU A 931 -7.72 3.44 8.86
N GLU A 932 -6.49 3.23 9.35
CA GLU A 932 -5.35 2.79 8.55
C GLU A 932 -5.58 1.38 7.97
N GLU A 933 -6.03 0.42 8.79
CA GLU A 933 -6.42 -0.93 8.36
C GLU A 933 -7.56 -0.88 7.33
N THR A 934 -8.60 -0.08 7.57
CA THR A 934 -9.72 0.10 6.64
C THR A 934 -9.24 0.62 5.28
N LYS A 935 -8.36 1.63 5.24
CA LYS A 935 -7.76 2.11 3.99
C LYS A 935 -7.01 1.00 3.24
N THR A 936 -6.24 0.17 3.94
CA THR A 936 -5.58 -0.97 3.28
C THR A 936 -6.57 -2.02 2.78
N LEU A 937 -7.70 -2.24 3.47
CA LEU A 937 -8.75 -3.14 3.03
C LEU A 937 -9.49 -2.59 1.81
N THR A 938 -9.77 -1.29 1.75
CA THR A 938 -10.36 -0.61 0.58
C THR A 938 -9.45 -0.73 -0.64
N ALA A 939 -8.15 -0.39 -0.52
CA ALA A 939 -7.21 -0.50 -1.63
C ALA A 939 -7.04 -1.96 -2.11
N ASN A 940 -7.03 -2.93 -1.19
CA ASN A 940 -7.04 -4.35 -1.55
C ASN A 940 -8.34 -4.77 -2.26
N LEU A 941 -9.50 -4.23 -1.86
CA LEU A 941 -10.78 -4.50 -2.50
C LEU A 941 -10.83 -3.90 -3.92
N GLU A 942 -10.38 -2.66 -4.10
CA GLU A 942 -10.24 -1.99 -5.40
C GLU A 942 -9.31 -2.78 -6.34
N ASN A 943 -8.16 -3.25 -5.84
CA ASN A 943 -7.26 -4.13 -6.60
C ASN A 943 -7.92 -5.46 -6.99
N ARG A 944 -8.64 -6.12 -6.08
CA ARG A 944 -9.40 -7.34 -6.42
C ARG A 944 -10.55 -7.05 -7.38
N GLU A 945 -11.18 -5.88 -7.34
CA GLU A 945 -12.14 -5.46 -8.35
C GLU A 945 -11.50 -5.24 -9.72
N ALA A 946 -10.30 -4.67 -9.77
CA ALA A 946 -9.53 -4.50 -11.01
C ALA A 946 -9.15 -5.86 -11.61
N GLU A 947 -8.64 -6.80 -10.81
CA GLU A 947 -8.41 -8.20 -11.20
C GLU A 947 -9.70 -8.84 -11.73
N ILE A 948 -10.83 -8.70 -11.03
CA ILE A 948 -12.13 -9.26 -11.45
C ILE A 948 -12.61 -8.61 -12.77
N LYS A 949 -12.37 -7.32 -12.99
CA LYS A 949 -12.67 -6.62 -14.26
C LYS A 949 -11.79 -7.15 -15.40
N GLN A 950 -10.49 -7.33 -15.18
CA GLN A 950 -9.56 -7.93 -16.15
C GLN A 950 -9.91 -9.39 -16.46
N LEU A 951 -10.18 -10.22 -15.45
CA LEU A 951 -10.58 -11.63 -15.62
C LEU A 951 -11.91 -11.75 -16.38
N LYS A 952 -12.89 -10.85 -16.14
CA LYS A 952 -14.13 -10.78 -16.92
C LYS A 952 -13.88 -10.38 -18.38
N LEU A 953 -12.92 -9.50 -18.65
CA LEU A 953 -12.53 -9.12 -20.02
C LEU A 953 -11.83 -10.28 -20.74
N ALA A 954 -10.85 -10.92 -20.09
CA ALA A 954 -10.17 -12.11 -20.62
C ALA A 954 -11.14 -13.28 -20.88
N ALA A 955 -12.13 -13.50 -19.99
CA ALA A 955 -13.19 -14.48 -20.20
C ALA A 955 -14.07 -14.15 -21.41
N LYS A 956 -14.39 -12.86 -21.64
CA LYS A 956 -15.09 -12.42 -22.86
C LYS A 956 -14.28 -12.64 -24.13
N MET A 957 -12.97 -12.35 -24.12
CA MET A 957 -12.10 -12.61 -25.28
C MET A 957 -12.06 -14.11 -25.59
N LYS A 958 -11.84 -14.98 -24.59
CA LYS A 958 -11.90 -16.44 -24.77
C LYS A 958 -13.28 -16.94 -25.22
N GLN A 959 -14.37 -16.29 -24.82
CA GLN A 959 -15.70 -16.62 -25.34
C GLN A 959 -15.87 -16.22 -26.82
N SER A 960 -15.21 -15.16 -27.27
CA SER A 960 -15.15 -14.76 -28.68
C SER A 960 -14.24 -15.68 -29.51
N GLU A 961 -13.08 -16.08 -28.97
CA GLU A 961 -12.20 -17.09 -29.58
C GLU A 961 -12.94 -18.43 -29.75
N LEU A 962 -13.69 -18.86 -28.72
CA LEU A 962 -14.49 -20.08 -28.79
C LEU A 962 -15.66 -19.99 -29.78
N SER A 963 -16.32 -18.84 -29.92
CA SER A 963 -17.38 -18.69 -30.92
C SER A 963 -16.82 -18.63 -32.34
N GLU A 964 -15.65 -18.02 -32.55
CA GLU A 964 -14.97 -18.06 -33.85
C GLU A 964 -14.50 -19.48 -34.19
N MET A 965 -13.91 -20.21 -33.24
CA MET A 965 -13.51 -21.60 -33.42
C MET A 965 -14.71 -22.51 -33.68
N GLN A 966 -15.87 -22.26 -33.08
CA GLN A 966 -17.12 -22.96 -33.39
C GLN A 966 -17.57 -22.67 -34.83
N ILE A 967 -17.54 -21.41 -35.28
CA ILE A 967 -17.88 -21.06 -36.69
C ILE A 967 -16.90 -21.71 -37.68
N ARG A 968 -15.60 -21.71 -37.37
CA ARG A 968 -14.57 -22.40 -38.17
C ARG A 968 -14.83 -23.91 -38.23
N LYS A 969 -15.23 -24.52 -37.10
CA LYS A 969 -15.62 -25.93 -37.00
C LYS A 969 -16.86 -26.23 -37.84
N ASP A 970 -17.95 -25.49 -37.67
CA ASP A 970 -19.20 -25.69 -38.40
C ASP A 970 -19.01 -25.56 -39.92
N LEU A 971 -18.14 -24.64 -40.35
CA LEU A 971 -17.77 -24.46 -41.75
C LEU A 971 -16.88 -25.62 -42.27
N ALA A 972 -16.02 -26.20 -41.45
CA ALA A 972 -15.24 -27.39 -41.78
C ALA A 972 -16.12 -28.65 -41.85
N GLU A 973 -17.03 -28.87 -40.90
CA GLU A 973 -18.01 -29.96 -40.92
C GLU A 973 -18.92 -29.86 -42.16
N LYS A 974 -19.37 -28.64 -42.52
CA LYS A 974 -20.14 -28.42 -43.75
C LYS A 974 -19.35 -28.70 -45.03
N LYS A 975 -18.06 -28.32 -45.10
CA LYS A 975 -17.18 -28.69 -46.23
C LYS A 975 -17.00 -30.21 -46.32
N LEU A 976 -16.79 -30.88 -45.18
CA LEU A 976 -16.62 -32.33 -45.12
C LEU A 976 -17.91 -33.07 -45.55
N SER A 977 -19.08 -32.57 -45.16
CA SER A 977 -20.37 -33.11 -45.62
C SER A 977 -20.59 -32.95 -47.13
N VAL A 978 -20.18 -31.82 -47.74
CA VAL A 978 -20.22 -31.65 -49.20
C VAL A 978 -19.28 -32.64 -49.89
N LEU A 979 -18.03 -32.78 -49.40
CA LEU A 979 -17.08 -33.75 -49.95
C LEU A 979 -17.58 -35.20 -49.81
N GLN A 980 -18.21 -35.56 -48.70
CA GLN A 980 -18.84 -36.87 -48.52
C GLN A 980 -19.94 -37.12 -49.57
N ASN A 981 -20.83 -36.16 -49.79
CA ASN A 981 -21.87 -36.24 -50.81
C ASN A 981 -21.27 -36.35 -52.24
N ASP A 982 -20.20 -35.61 -52.54
CA ASP A 982 -19.52 -35.69 -53.85
C ASP A 982 -18.79 -37.03 -54.04
N HIS A 983 -18.21 -37.60 -52.98
CA HIS A 983 -17.65 -38.95 -52.96
C HIS A 983 -18.73 -40.02 -53.11
N GLU A 984 -19.88 -39.87 -52.46
CA GLU A 984 -21.03 -40.77 -52.59
C GLU A 984 -21.56 -40.75 -54.03
N ILE A 985 -21.82 -39.56 -54.60
CA ILE A 985 -22.21 -39.37 -56.00
C ILE A 985 -21.18 -39.96 -56.99
N ASN A 986 -19.88 -39.86 -56.71
CA ASN A 986 -18.86 -40.47 -57.57
C ASN A 986 -18.76 -41.99 -57.39
N THR A 987 -18.99 -42.51 -56.19
CA THR A 987 -19.11 -43.95 -55.94
C THR A 987 -20.31 -44.52 -56.68
N ASP A 988 -21.44 -43.82 -56.65
CA ASP A 988 -22.67 -44.17 -57.37
C ASP A 988 -22.46 -44.21 -58.90
N LYS A 989 -21.74 -43.23 -59.46
CA LYS A 989 -21.33 -43.25 -60.89
C LYS A 989 -20.42 -44.42 -61.22
N LEU A 990 -19.50 -44.77 -60.32
CA LEU A 990 -18.53 -45.86 -60.53
C LEU A 990 -19.21 -47.23 -60.42
N GLN A 991 -20.14 -47.38 -59.47
CA GLN A 991 -21.00 -48.56 -59.30
C GLN A 991 -21.88 -48.77 -60.53
N ARG A 992 -22.56 -47.74 -61.05
CA ARG A 992 -23.35 -47.83 -62.28
C ARG A 992 -22.51 -48.27 -63.48
N LYS A 993 -21.30 -47.71 -63.65
CA LYS A 993 -20.35 -48.16 -64.68
C LYS A 993 -19.92 -49.62 -64.50
N TYR A 994 -19.68 -50.05 -63.26
CA TYR A 994 -19.36 -51.44 -62.94
C TYR A 994 -20.51 -52.36 -63.33
N ASP A 995 -21.74 -52.04 -62.93
CA ASP A 995 -22.94 -52.82 -63.25
C ASP A 995 -23.25 -52.83 -64.76
N GLU A 996 -23.03 -51.72 -65.47
CA GLU A 996 -23.08 -51.66 -66.94
C GLU A 996 -22.05 -52.60 -67.58
N THR A 997 -20.78 -52.58 -67.13
CA THR A 997 -19.75 -53.49 -67.64
C THR A 997 -20.02 -54.95 -67.29
N LEU A 998 -20.63 -55.23 -66.13
CA LEU A 998 -20.98 -56.59 -65.71
C LEU A 998 -22.20 -57.13 -66.45
N GLN A 999 -23.16 -56.28 -66.84
CA GLN A 999 -24.22 -56.63 -67.79
C GLN A 999 -23.66 -56.89 -69.19
N LEU A 1000 -22.70 -56.06 -69.65
CA LEU A 1000 -22.04 -56.27 -70.94
C LEU A 1000 -21.23 -57.58 -70.95
N LEU A 1001 -20.54 -57.90 -69.86
CA LEU A 1001 -19.83 -59.16 -69.68
C LEU A 1001 -20.81 -60.34 -69.73
N LYS A 1002 -21.89 -60.32 -68.95
CA LYS A 1002 -22.92 -61.37 -68.97
C LYS A 1002 -23.59 -61.54 -70.33
N LYS A 1003 -23.78 -60.45 -71.10
CA LYS A 1003 -24.24 -60.55 -72.48
C LYS A 1003 -23.21 -61.24 -73.37
N LYS A 1004 -21.92 -60.96 -73.18
CA LYS A 1004 -20.83 -61.64 -73.89
C LYS A 1004 -20.67 -63.10 -73.49
N GLU A 1005 -20.79 -63.42 -72.20
CA GLU A 1005 -20.84 -64.80 -71.70
C GLU A 1005 -21.99 -65.57 -72.36
N LYS A 1006 -23.20 -65.00 -72.41
CA LYS A 1006 -24.35 -65.61 -73.09
C LYS A 1006 -24.17 -65.73 -74.61
N GLU A 1007 -23.58 -64.72 -75.27
CA GLU A 1007 -23.21 -64.82 -76.70
C GLU A 1007 -22.16 -65.93 -76.93
N PHE A 1008 -21.22 -66.13 -76.00
CA PHE A 1008 -20.27 -67.25 -76.05
C PHE A 1008 -20.93 -68.61 -75.78
N GLU A 1009 -21.82 -68.73 -74.79
CA GLU A 1009 -22.63 -69.93 -74.53
C GLU A 1009 -23.45 -70.30 -75.77
N GLU A 1010 -24.15 -69.35 -76.40
CA GLU A 1010 -24.90 -69.59 -77.64
C GLU A 1010 -24.00 -70.08 -78.80
N THR A 1011 -22.75 -69.59 -78.91
CA THR A 1011 -21.79 -70.14 -79.88
C THR A 1011 -21.19 -71.49 -79.49
N MET A 1012 -21.06 -71.78 -78.19
CA MET A 1012 -20.60 -73.10 -77.71
C MET A 1012 -21.69 -74.15 -77.91
N ASP A 1013 -22.96 -73.83 -77.66
CA ASP A 1013 -24.10 -74.71 -77.94
C ASP A 1013 -24.23 -74.98 -79.44
N HIS A 1014 -24.03 -73.97 -80.30
CA HIS A 1014 -23.98 -74.17 -81.76
C HIS A 1014 -22.83 -75.10 -82.16
N LEU A 1015 -21.61 -74.85 -81.66
CA LEU A 1015 -20.46 -75.70 -81.95
C LEU A 1015 -20.59 -77.11 -81.34
N GLN A 1016 -21.29 -77.28 -80.22
CA GLN A 1016 -21.60 -78.58 -79.65
C GLN A 1016 -22.67 -79.31 -80.48
N CYS A 1017 -23.67 -78.62 -81.03
CA CYS A 1017 -24.59 -79.18 -82.01
C CYS A 1017 -23.88 -79.60 -83.31
N ASP A 1018 -22.92 -78.80 -83.79
CA ASP A 1018 -22.09 -79.15 -84.94
C ASP A 1018 -21.20 -80.37 -84.63
N ILE A 1019 -20.58 -80.41 -83.43
CA ILE A 1019 -19.80 -81.57 -82.93
C ILE A 1019 -20.69 -82.80 -82.81
N ASP A 1020 -21.89 -82.72 -82.25
CA ASP A 1020 -22.82 -83.84 -82.10
C ASP A 1020 -23.32 -84.34 -83.46
N SER A 1021 -23.54 -83.43 -84.42
CA SER A 1021 -23.85 -83.77 -85.81
C SER A 1021 -22.69 -84.50 -86.47
N LEU A 1022 -21.46 -83.99 -86.34
CA LEU A 1022 -20.23 -84.63 -86.83
C LEU A 1022 -19.92 -85.95 -86.09
N GLU A 1023 -20.24 -86.08 -84.80
CA GLU A 1023 -20.14 -87.31 -84.01
C GLU A 1023 -21.15 -88.36 -84.49
N ASN A 1024 -22.35 -87.93 -84.92
CA ASN A 1024 -23.40 -88.77 -85.49
C ASN A 1024 -23.07 -89.19 -86.94
N GLU A 1025 -22.55 -88.29 -87.77
CA GLU A 1025 -21.96 -88.64 -89.07
C GLU A 1025 -20.78 -89.61 -88.91
N ARG A 1026 -19.85 -89.32 -87.99
CA ARG A 1026 -18.76 -90.23 -87.59
C ARG A 1026 -19.30 -91.54 -87.01
N GLY A 1027 -20.48 -91.53 -86.40
CA GLY A 1027 -21.22 -92.70 -85.91
C GLY A 1027 -21.70 -93.58 -87.06
N GLN A 1028 -22.40 -93.00 -88.03
CA GLN A 1028 -22.85 -93.66 -89.26
C GLN A 1028 -21.65 -94.14 -90.11
N LEU A 1029 -20.56 -93.37 -90.14
CA LEU A 1029 -19.29 -93.77 -90.76
C LEU A 1029 -18.61 -94.90 -89.97
N ARG A 1030 -18.67 -94.91 -88.63
CA ARG A 1030 -18.22 -96.03 -87.79
C ARG A 1030 -19.07 -97.27 -87.96
N GLU A 1031 -20.36 -97.13 -88.24
CA GLU A 1031 -21.25 -98.26 -88.50
C GLU A 1031 -20.97 -98.87 -89.88
N LYS A 1032 -20.71 -98.02 -90.89
CA LYS A 1032 -20.11 -98.42 -92.18
C LYS A 1032 -18.73 -99.08 -91.97
N LEU A 1033 -17.87 -98.56 -91.08
CA LEU A 1033 -16.57 -99.14 -90.73
C LEU A 1033 -16.68 -100.46 -89.95
N LYS A 1034 -17.78 -100.68 -89.21
CA LYS A 1034 -18.02 -101.92 -88.44
C LYS A 1034 -18.16 -103.16 -89.32
N SER A 1035 -18.33 -102.98 -90.63
CA SER A 1035 -18.29 -104.04 -91.64
C SER A 1035 -16.86 -104.50 -92.01
N TYR A 1036 -15.81 -103.73 -91.67
CA TYR A 1036 -14.41 -104.02 -91.98
C TYR A 1036 -13.45 -103.57 -90.88
N GLY A 1037 -12.87 -104.51 -90.13
CA GLY A 1037 -11.67 -104.28 -89.31
C GLY A 1037 -11.77 -104.78 -87.87
N THR A 1038 -11.14 -105.92 -87.59
CA THR A 1038 -11.05 -106.51 -86.24
C THR A 1038 -9.66 -106.33 -85.62
N LYS A 1039 -9.56 -105.55 -84.53
CA LYS A 1039 -8.81 -105.87 -83.29
C LYS A 1039 -8.88 -104.75 -82.23
N LYS A 1040 -8.61 -105.12 -80.97
CA LYS A 1040 -8.68 -104.26 -79.77
C LYS A 1040 -7.40 -103.42 -79.57
N GLY A 1041 -7.53 -102.31 -78.84
CA GLY A 1041 -6.42 -101.47 -78.39
C GLY A 1041 -6.85 -100.36 -77.41
N ASP A 1042 -7.59 -100.71 -76.36
CA ASP A 1042 -7.94 -99.76 -75.28
C ASP A 1042 -6.78 -99.58 -74.29
N LEU A 1043 -6.58 -98.36 -73.81
CA LEU A 1043 -6.15 -98.05 -72.43
C LEU A 1043 -6.58 -96.62 -72.06
N LYS A 1044 -7.01 -96.41 -70.81
CA LYS A 1044 -7.68 -95.19 -70.35
C LYS A 1044 -7.18 -94.70 -68.97
N ALA A 1045 -7.27 -93.39 -68.80
CA ALA A 1045 -7.66 -92.65 -67.58
C ALA A 1045 -6.70 -92.48 -66.39
N SER A 1046 -6.91 -91.34 -65.71
CA SER A 1046 -6.69 -91.06 -64.28
C SER A 1046 -5.24 -90.85 -63.79
N THR A 1047 -4.95 -90.00 -62.79
CA THR A 1047 -5.82 -89.14 -61.93
C THR A 1047 -5.07 -87.89 -61.42
N ALA A 1048 -5.80 -86.95 -60.81
CA ALA A 1048 -5.29 -85.73 -60.16
C ALA A 1048 -4.40 -85.96 -58.92
N PHE A 1049 -3.69 -84.92 -58.45
CA PHE A 1049 -3.81 -84.42 -57.06
C PHE A 1049 -3.20 -83.01 -56.87
N ASP A 1050 -3.59 -82.34 -55.78
CA ASP A 1050 -3.29 -80.94 -55.43
C ASP A 1050 -2.04 -80.69 -54.56
N ILE A 1051 -1.46 -79.50 -54.74
CA ILE A 1051 -0.94 -78.52 -53.75
C ILE A 1051 -0.37 -79.05 -52.40
N THR A 1052 0.91 -78.75 -52.07
CA THR A 1052 1.35 -77.96 -50.87
C THR A 1052 2.87 -77.94 -50.61
N ALA A 1053 3.39 -76.77 -50.20
CA ALA A 1053 4.60 -76.50 -49.38
C ALA A 1053 5.99 -77.04 -49.85
N GLY A 1054 7.14 -76.51 -49.39
CA GLY A 1054 7.43 -75.33 -48.58
C GLY A 1054 8.84 -75.39 -47.97
N SER A 1055 9.65 -74.31 -48.05
CA SER A 1055 11.03 -74.31 -47.52
C SER A 1055 11.12 -73.78 -46.09
N PRO A 1056 11.62 -74.54 -45.10
CA PRO A 1056 11.58 -74.15 -43.68
C PRO A 1056 12.60 -73.06 -43.30
N TYR A 1057 13.68 -72.89 -44.07
CA TYR A 1057 14.76 -71.95 -43.74
C TYR A 1057 14.29 -70.48 -43.69
N ILE A 1058 13.51 -70.07 -44.69
CA ILE A 1058 13.07 -68.67 -44.86
C ILE A 1058 12.24 -68.19 -43.67
N ALA A 1059 11.38 -69.07 -43.11
CA ALA A 1059 10.57 -68.73 -41.95
C ALA A 1059 11.40 -68.52 -40.67
N GLN A 1060 12.47 -69.31 -40.49
CA GLN A 1060 13.36 -69.21 -39.34
C GLN A 1060 14.26 -67.96 -39.43
N GLU A 1061 14.79 -67.69 -40.61
CA GLU A 1061 15.62 -66.50 -40.90
C GLU A 1061 14.83 -65.20 -40.74
N LEU A 1062 13.61 -65.13 -41.29
CA LEU A 1062 12.71 -63.97 -41.15
C LEU A 1062 12.27 -63.76 -39.69
N THR A 1063 12.22 -64.83 -38.88
CA THR A 1063 11.95 -64.74 -37.43
C THR A 1063 13.16 -64.19 -36.65
N LEU A 1064 14.39 -64.63 -36.98
CA LEU A 1064 15.61 -64.10 -36.40
C LEU A 1064 15.82 -62.63 -36.77
N LEU A 1065 15.57 -62.24 -38.02
CA LEU A 1065 15.68 -60.86 -38.49
C LEU A 1065 14.65 -59.95 -37.81
N LYS A 1066 13.41 -60.41 -37.63
CA LYS A 1066 12.40 -59.71 -36.81
C LYS A 1066 12.81 -59.54 -35.35
N LYS A 1067 13.52 -60.52 -34.77
CA LYS A 1067 14.05 -60.37 -33.41
C LYS A 1067 15.15 -59.30 -33.38
N ALA A 1068 16.15 -59.39 -34.25
CA ALA A 1068 17.25 -58.42 -34.33
C ALA A 1068 16.74 -56.98 -34.54
N PHE A 1069 15.77 -56.79 -35.44
CA PHE A 1069 15.12 -55.49 -35.67
C PHE A 1069 14.37 -54.98 -34.43
N ASN A 1070 13.67 -55.85 -33.69
CA ASN A 1070 12.99 -55.46 -32.45
C ASN A 1070 13.98 -55.14 -31.32
N ASP A 1071 15.10 -55.86 -31.23
CA ASP A 1071 16.16 -55.60 -30.25
C ASP A 1071 16.89 -54.27 -30.57
N GLU A 1072 17.24 -54.01 -31.83
CA GLU A 1072 17.81 -52.72 -32.30
C GLU A 1072 16.85 -51.55 -32.06
N ARG A 1073 15.58 -51.70 -32.46
CA ARG A 1073 14.51 -50.72 -32.18
C ARG A 1073 14.33 -50.49 -30.67
N SER A 1074 14.50 -51.52 -29.84
CA SER A 1074 14.41 -51.41 -28.38
C SER A 1074 15.58 -50.60 -27.81
N GLU A 1075 16.82 -50.85 -28.23
CA GLU A 1075 17.96 -50.02 -27.82
C GLU A 1075 17.86 -48.58 -28.36
N ARG A 1076 17.40 -48.38 -29.60
CA ARG A 1076 17.17 -47.05 -30.16
C ARG A 1076 16.11 -46.26 -29.37
N LEU A 1077 15.02 -46.92 -28.98
CA LEU A 1077 14.01 -46.34 -28.10
C LEU A 1077 14.54 -46.08 -26.68
N LYS A 1078 15.40 -46.94 -26.12
CA LYS A 1078 16.06 -46.68 -24.83
C LYS A 1078 16.99 -45.47 -24.89
N LEU A 1079 17.75 -45.30 -25.98
CA LEU A 1079 18.65 -44.15 -26.19
C LEU A 1079 17.85 -42.85 -26.30
N GLN A 1080 16.84 -42.80 -27.17
CA GLN A 1080 15.93 -41.65 -27.28
C GLN A 1080 15.19 -41.35 -25.96
N ALA A 1081 14.73 -42.40 -25.25
CA ALA A 1081 14.13 -42.24 -23.93
C ALA A 1081 15.15 -41.78 -22.86
N SER A 1082 16.43 -42.10 -23.00
CA SER A 1082 17.49 -41.64 -22.08
C SER A 1082 17.83 -40.15 -22.30
N GLU A 1083 17.76 -39.68 -23.55
CA GLU A 1083 17.89 -38.27 -23.91
C GLU A 1083 16.68 -37.47 -23.41
N MET A 1084 15.44 -37.92 -23.70
CA MET A 1084 14.23 -37.34 -23.12
C MET A 1084 14.24 -37.35 -21.58
N LYS A 1085 14.78 -38.41 -20.96
CA LYS A 1085 14.93 -38.50 -19.51
C LYS A 1085 16.06 -37.61 -18.99
N SER A 1086 17.10 -37.32 -19.78
CA SER A 1086 18.11 -36.32 -19.44
C SER A 1086 17.49 -34.93 -19.42
N ILE A 1087 16.74 -34.56 -20.45
CA ILE A 1087 15.97 -33.31 -20.51
C ILE A 1087 15.00 -33.21 -19.32
N LEU A 1088 14.23 -34.27 -19.03
CA LEU A 1088 13.30 -34.30 -17.90
C LEU A 1088 13.99 -34.21 -16.53
N ASN A 1089 15.17 -34.81 -16.36
CA ASN A 1089 15.96 -34.73 -15.13
C ASN A 1089 16.62 -33.35 -14.95
N ASN A 1090 16.84 -32.60 -16.02
CA ASN A 1090 17.37 -31.23 -15.99
C ASN A 1090 16.30 -30.19 -15.62
N LEU A 1091 15.01 -30.55 -15.68
CA LEU A 1091 13.91 -29.72 -15.18
C LEU A 1091 13.78 -29.86 -13.66
N THR A 1092 13.52 -28.73 -12.98
CA THR A 1092 13.29 -28.72 -11.53
C THR A 1092 12.04 -29.52 -11.16
N PRO A 1093 12.09 -30.47 -10.20
CA PRO A 1093 10.94 -31.27 -9.82
C PRO A 1093 9.76 -30.43 -9.32
N ILE A 1094 8.59 -30.61 -9.95
CA ILE A 1094 7.36 -29.87 -9.61
C ILE A 1094 6.90 -30.27 -8.20
N TYR A 1095 6.97 -29.34 -7.26
CA TYR A 1095 6.50 -29.54 -5.89
C TYR A 1095 4.99 -29.30 -5.81
N VAL A 1096 4.22 -30.39 -5.62
CA VAL A 1096 2.79 -30.31 -5.29
C VAL A 1096 2.63 -30.20 -3.76
N PRO A 1097 2.01 -29.13 -3.23
CA PRO A 1097 1.78 -28.98 -1.80
C PRO A 1097 0.89 -30.10 -1.25
N GLN A 1098 1.43 -30.90 -0.33
CA GLN A 1098 0.69 -31.93 0.40
C GLN A 1098 -0.09 -31.31 1.58
N PRO A 1099 -1.28 -31.83 1.93
CA PRO A 1099 -1.99 -31.40 3.13
C PRO A 1099 -1.17 -31.69 4.40
N LYS A 1100 -1.38 -30.92 5.48
CA LYS A 1100 -0.72 -31.18 6.77
C LYS A 1100 -1.19 -32.50 7.37
N ASP A 1101 -0.25 -33.42 7.62
CA ASP A 1101 -0.51 -34.64 8.37
C ASP A 1101 -1.01 -34.35 9.80
N ASN A 1102 -1.99 -35.13 10.27
CA ASN A 1102 -2.48 -35.12 11.65
C ASN A 1102 -1.35 -35.16 12.69
N ARG A 1103 -0.27 -35.91 12.40
CA ARG A 1103 0.88 -36.06 13.29
C ARG A 1103 1.72 -34.79 13.46
N ILE A 1104 1.78 -33.94 12.43
CA ILE A 1104 2.38 -32.60 12.54
C ILE A 1104 1.47 -31.71 13.39
N ILE A 1105 0.15 -31.80 13.21
CA ILE A 1105 -0.84 -31.03 13.98
C ILE A 1105 -0.80 -31.41 15.48
N GLU A 1106 -0.57 -32.68 15.81
CA GLU A 1106 -0.32 -33.13 17.19
C GLU A 1106 0.93 -32.48 17.80
N LEU A 1107 2.06 -32.49 17.09
CA LEU A 1107 3.31 -31.87 17.57
C LEU A 1107 3.22 -30.34 17.66
N GLU A 1108 2.53 -29.68 16.72
CA GLU A 1108 2.21 -28.26 16.79
C GLU A 1108 1.35 -27.93 18.01
N LYS A 1109 0.35 -28.78 18.33
CA LYS A 1109 -0.52 -28.65 19.50
C LYS A 1109 0.23 -28.87 20.82
N ASP A 1110 1.13 -29.85 20.88
CA ASP A 1110 1.95 -30.08 22.08
C ASP A 1110 3.03 -29.01 22.27
N LEU A 1111 3.60 -28.47 21.19
CA LEU A 1111 4.45 -27.29 21.23
C LEU A 1111 3.69 -26.07 21.74
N ALA A 1112 2.43 -25.88 21.33
CA ALA A 1112 1.58 -24.80 21.83
C ALA A 1112 1.29 -24.93 23.34
N LYS A 1113 0.97 -26.15 23.83
CA LYS A 1113 0.83 -26.43 25.27
C LYS A 1113 2.10 -26.09 26.04
N VAL A 1114 3.26 -26.57 25.58
CA VAL A 1114 4.54 -26.36 26.29
C VAL A 1114 4.97 -24.88 26.27
N LYS A 1115 4.69 -24.15 25.19
CA LYS A 1115 4.85 -22.69 25.15
C LYS A 1115 3.93 -21.97 26.15
N TYR A 1116 2.67 -22.37 26.24
CA TYR A 1116 1.72 -21.82 27.21
C TYR A 1116 2.16 -22.10 28.66
N ASP A 1117 2.52 -23.35 28.97
CA ASP A 1117 3.03 -23.75 30.30
C ASP A 1117 4.29 -22.95 30.68
N TYR A 1118 5.20 -22.71 29.72
CA TYR A 1118 6.39 -21.88 29.94
C TYR A 1118 6.04 -20.41 30.22
N ILE A 1119 5.16 -19.79 29.42
CA ILE A 1119 4.71 -18.40 29.63
C ILE A 1119 3.99 -18.27 30.98
N MET A 1120 3.12 -19.22 31.33
CA MET A 1120 2.44 -19.24 32.63
C MET A 1120 3.41 -19.49 33.80
N SER A 1121 4.50 -20.24 33.60
CA SER A 1121 5.59 -20.40 34.56
C SER A 1121 6.42 -19.13 34.78
N LEU A 1122 6.50 -18.25 33.77
CA LEU A 1122 7.11 -16.92 33.92
C LEU A 1122 6.16 -15.95 34.62
N ALA A 1123 4.87 -15.92 34.25
CA ALA A 1123 3.86 -15.06 34.87
C ALA A 1123 3.67 -15.38 36.37
N LYS A 1124 3.36 -16.65 36.71
CA LYS A 1124 3.33 -17.15 38.10
C LYS A 1124 4.71 -17.15 38.77
N GLY A 1125 5.77 -16.93 37.99
CA GLY A 1125 7.12 -16.76 38.46
C GLY A 1125 7.43 -15.36 39.01
N ALA A 1126 6.58 -14.37 38.72
CA ALA A 1126 6.67 -13.00 39.23
C ALA A 1126 5.72 -12.73 40.43
N GLU A 1127 4.80 -13.65 40.72
CA GLU A 1127 3.85 -13.54 41.84
C GLU A 1127 4.55 -13.80 43.18
N PHE A 1128 4.52 -12.82 44.10
CA PHE A 1128 5.06 -13.03 45.45
C PHE A 1128 4.17 -13.99 46.27
N PRO A 1129 4.76 -15.01 46.93
CA PRO A 1129 4.00 -15.99 47.70
C PRO A 1129 3.37 -15.36 48.95
N HIS A 1130 2.04 -15.34 49.01
CA HIS A 1130 1.30 -14.70 50.10
C HIS A 1130 1.40 -15.51 51.40
N ALA A 1131 1.95 -14.90 52.46
CA ALA A 1131 2.09 -15.53 53.77
C ALA A 1131 0.79 -15.44 54.59
N GLN A 1132 0.05 -16.55 54.70
CA GLN A 1132 -1.22 -16.60 55.44
C GLN A 1132 -1.07 -16.65 56.98
N THR A 1133 0.16 -16.70 57.53
CA THR A 1133 0.40 -16.79 58.98
C THR A 1133 1.52 -15.87 59.47
N LYS A 1134 1.22 -15.11 60.53
CA LYS A 1134 2.04 -13.99 61.08
C LYS A 1134 3.42 -14.36 61.66
N SER A 1135 3.83 -15.63 61.66
CA SER A 1135 5.10 -16.10 62.23
C SER A 1135 5.89 -17.05 61.33
N SER A 1136 5.52 -17.17 60.06
CA SER A 1136 6.30 -17.95 59.08
C SER A 1136 7.52 -17.15 58.60
N ASN A 1137 8.72 -17.76 58.69
CA ASN A 1137 9.98 -17.12 58.27
C ASN A 1137 9.94 -16.77 56.78
N ILE A 1138 9.79 -15.49 56.45
CA ILE A 1138 9.59 -14.98 55.08
C ILE A 1138 10.73 -15.41 54.14
N SER A 1139 11.98 -15.39 54.62
CA SER A 1139 13.15 -15.90 53.90
C SER A 1139 13.01 -17.39 53.50
N LYS A 1140 12.48 -18.24 54.38
CA LYS A 1140 12.21 -19.65 54.06
C LYS A 1140 11.06 -19.78 53.07
N LEU A 1141 10.00 -19.01 53.23
CA LEU A 1141 8.81 -19.06 52.37
C LEU A 1141 9.13 -18.58 50.93
N LEU A 1142 10.00 -17.58 50.78
CA LEU A 1142 10.62 -17.17 49.52
C LEU A 1142 11.52 -18.26 48.93
N SER A 1143 12.40 -18.87 49.73
CA SER A 1143 13.28 -19.97 49.30
C SER A 1143 12.47 -21.17 48.80
N ASP A 1144 11.44 -21.60 49.54
CA ASP A 1144 10.57 -22.72 49.18
C ASP A 1144 9.76 -22.41 47.90
N HIS A 1145 9.33 -21.16 47.70
CA HIS A 1145 8.70 -20.72 46.44
C HIS A 1145 9.69 -20.70 45.26
N GLN A 1146 10.89 -20.14 45.44
CA GLN A 1146 11.94 -20.18 44.41
C GLN A 1146 12.34 -21.61 44.05
N ASN A 1147 12.40 -22.52 45.01
CA ASN A 1147 12.70 -23.94 44.76
C ASN A 1147 11.56 -24.63 44.01
N LYS A 1148 10.29 -24.34 44.34
CA LYS A 1148 9.13 -24.79 43.53
C LYS A 1148 9.18 -24.26 42.09
N GLN A 1149 9.53 -22.98 41.89
CA GLN A 1149 9.75 -22.43 40.54
C GLN A 1149 10.88 -23.15 39.80
N LYS A 1150 12.02 -23.41 40.44
CA LYS A 1150 13.16 -24.13 39.83
C LYS A 1150 12.75 -25.53 39.38
N VAL A 1151 12.03 -26.29 40.21
CA VAL A 1151 11.50 -27.62 39.86
C VAL A 1151 10.56 -27.54 38.66
N LEU A 1152 9.59 -26.61 38.68
CA LEU A 1152 8.60 -26.48 37.61
C LEU A 1152 9.22 -26.01 36.27
N ARG A 1153 10.22 -25.11 36.31
CA ARG A 1153 11.02 -24.74 35.12
C ARG A 1153 11.86 -25.91 34.60
N GLN A 1154 12.41 -26.75 35.48
CA GLN A 1154 13.16 -27.95 35.09
C GLN A 1154 12.23 -29.02 34.48
N GLU A 1155 11.02 -29.20 35.00
CA GLU A 1155 10.01 -30.10 34.42
C GLU A 1155 9.59 -29.65 33.01
N ILE A 1156 9.33 -28.35 32.83
CA ILE A 1156 9.04 -27.78 31.50
C ILE A 1156 10.24 -27.95 30.57
N LYS A 1157 11.48 -27.73 31.05
CA LYS A 1157 12.70 -27.98 30.27
C LYS A 1157 12.80 -29.45 29.81
N ASN A 1158 12.59 -30.41 30.71
CA ASN A 1158 12.59 -31.84 30.37
C ASN A 1158 11.49 -32.16 29.33
N ARG A 1159 10.31 -31.53 29.42
CA ARG A 1159 9.22 -31.67 28.43
C ARG A 1159 9.59 -31.04 27.07
N VAL A 1160 10.31 -29.92 27.04
CA VAL A 1160 10.86 -29.32 25.80
C VAL A 1160 11.90 -30.25 25.16
N GLU A 1161 12.84 -30.79 25.93
CA GLU A 1161 13.92 -31.67 25.42
C GLU A 1161 13.36 -32.99 24.85
N ASN A 1162 12.36 -33.57 25.52
CA ASN A 1162 11.60 -34.73 25.00
C ASN A 1162 10.80 -34.38 23.73
N LEU A 1163 10.12 -33.23 23.68
CA LEU A 1163 9.36 -32.81 22.50
C LEU A 1163 10.28 -32.53 21.31
N ALA A 1164 11.43 -31.86 21.53
CA ALA A 1164 12.44 -31.63 20.51
C ALA A 1164 13.00 -32.95 19.95
N SER A 1165 13.25 -33.94 20.82
CA SER A 1165 13.67 -35.28 20.42
C SER A 1165 12.60 -35.99 19.58
N ASN A 1166 11.32 -35.87 19.94
CA ASN A 1166 10.20 -36.44 19.18
C ASN A 1166 10.03 -35.78 17.81
N VAL A 1167 10.12 -34.44 17.73
CA VAL A 1167 10.08 -33.68 16.46
C VAL A 1167 11.25 -34.07 15.56
N LEU A 1168 12.45 -34.24 16.12
CA LEU A 1168 13.64 -34.65 15.37
C LEU A 1168 13.53 -36.10 14.85
N ASN A 1169 13.03 -37.02 15.66
CA ASN A 1169 12.77 -38.41 15.26
C ASN A 1169 11.71 -38.51 14.14
N GLU A 1170 10.61 -37.75 14.23
CA GLU A 1170 9.62 -37.66 13.15
C GLU A 1170 10.21 -37.06 11.86
N TYR A 1171 11.04 -36.02 11.99
CA TYR A 1171 11.77 -35.46 10.85
C TYR A 1171 12.70 -36.50 10.19
N PHE A 1172 13.36 -37.36 10.97
CA PHE A 1172 14.17 -38.46 10.43
C PHE A 1172 13.32 -39.56 9.76
N GLN A 1173 12.20 -39.98 10.37
CA GLN A 1173 11.28 -40.93 9.75
C GLN A 1173 10.73 -40.42 8.42
N ARG A 1174 10.42 -39.12 8.34
CA ARG A 1174 9.90 -38.44 7.13
C ARG A 1174 10.97 -38.13 6.09
N LYS A 1175 12.24 -37.99 6.49
CA LYS A 1175 13.39 -37.71 5.61
C LYS A 1175 14.57 -38.64 5.95
N PRO A 1176 14.45 -39.96 5.69
CA PRO A 1176 15.45 -40.94 6.12
C PRO A 1176 16.84 -40.73 5.49
N TYR A 1177 16.90 -40.06 4.34
CA TYR A 1177 18.15 -39.67 3.68
C TYR A 1177 18.89 -38.51 4.38
N ARG A 1178 18.27 -37.83 5.36
CA ARG A 1178 18.92 -36.81 6.22
C ARG A 1178 19.33 -37.34 7.59
N ALA A 1179 19.08 -38.63 7.85
CA ALA A 1179 19.45 -39.31 9.08
C ALA A 1179 20.58 -40.32 8.83
N SER A 1180 21.63 -40.27 9.65
CA SER A 1180 22.64 -41.32 9.71
C SER A 1180 22.09 -42.47 10.57
N LYS A 1181 22.03 -43.68 10.01
CA LYS A 1181 21.65 -44.88 10.75
C LYS A 1181 22.84 -45.35 11.60
N GLY A 1182 22.68 -45.37 12.92
CA GLY A 1182 23.51 -46.18 13.82
C GLY A 1182 22.69 -47.34 14.38
N ASP A 1183 23.36 -48.36 14.93
CA ASP A 1183 22.71 -49.62 15.33
C ASP A 1183 21.70 -49.46 16.49
N PHE A 1184 21.85 -48.40 17.30
CA PHE A 1184 21.00 -48.11 18.45
C PHE A 1184 19.99 -46.97 18.24
N SER A 1185 20.24 -46.04 17.30
CA SER A 1185 19.37 -44.89 17.04
C SER A 1185 19.74 -44.14 15.75
N GLN A 1186 18.86 -43.26 15.30
CA GLN A 1186 19.06 -42.40 14.12
C GLN A 1186 19.59 -41.04 14.56
N PHE A 1187 20.65 -40.56 13.89
CA PHE A 1187 21.31 -39.29 14.20
C PHE A 1187 21.21 -38.31 13.03
N ALA A 1188 21.33 -37.00 13.31
CA ALA A 1188 21.41 -35.99 12.26
C ALA A 1188 22.66 -36.21 11.40
N THR A 1189 22.52 -36.11 10.08
CA THR A 1189 23.68 -36.08 9.16
C THR A 1189 24.54 -34.83 9.41
N PRO A 1190 25.88 -34.89 9.23
CA PRO A 1190 26.78 -33.74 9.45
C PRO A 1190 26.49 -32.51 8.57
N GLU A 1191 25.73 -32.68 7.49
CA GLU A 1191 25.21 -31.61 6.64
C GLU A 1191 23.98 -30.95 7.27
N LEU A 1192 23.01 -31.75 7.74
CA LEU A 1192 21.85 -31.25 8.48
C LEU A 1192 22.27 -30.52 9.76
N THR A 1193 23.24 -31.06 10.51
CA THR A 1193 23.77 -30.41 11.72
C THR A 1193 24.49 -29.09 11.43
N ARG A 1194 25.04 -28.91 10.22
CA ARG A 1194 25.57 -27.61 9.77
C ARG A 1194 24.44 -26.67 9.35
N ALA A 1195 23.50 -27.12 8.53
CA ALA A 1195 22.35 -26.33 8.09
C ALA A 1195 21.50 -25.80 9.26
N LEU A 1196 21.32 -26.60 10.32
CA LEU A 1196 20.59 -26.21 11.55
C LEU A 1196 21.39 -25.30 12.49
N ARG A 1197 22.67 -24.99 12.21
CA ARG A 1197 23.52 -24.07 12.99
C ARG A 1197 23.74 -22.71 12.31
N ILE A 1198 23.09 -22.47 11.16
CA ILE A 1198 23.28 -21.27 10.32
C ILE A 1198 22.18 -20.21 10.54
N ASN A 1199 21.17 -20.51 11.36
CA ASN A 1199 20.11 -19.59 11.81
C ASN A 1199 20.23 -19.32 13.32
#